data_AF-A0AAX4I518-F1
#
_entry.id   AF-A0AAX4I518-F1
#
_cell.length_a   1.000
_cell.length_b   1.000
_cell.length_c   1.000
_cell.angle_alpha   90.00
_cell.angle_beta   90.00
_cell.angle_gamma   90.00
#
_symmetry.space_group_name_H-M   'P 1'
#
loop_
_entity.id
_entity.type
_entity.pdbx_description
1 polymer ?
#
loop_
_entity_poly.entity_id
_entity_poly.type
_entity_poly.pdbx_seq_one_letter_code
_entity_poly.pdbx_strand_id
1 'polypeptide(L)'
;MKHGTTRDLIAKELSVLCFEMEAAGLMDKFPSLVIRGICDYADSHKTKEWQPYAAATAAAYAKELLSFVQAHVGQSTPTPPVSSVDGKSGTALLFVFERVLTNMFIDELETTQQQRLLLLASLEFENIGSRHEGIRRAHAKTCQWLLKHPDYTSWQNDEKFSDHHGFLWISGKPGAGKSTIMKFLVSQASRSPKAVVISFFFNARGDTLEKTVLGLYRSLLHQLLEQLPDLQEVLDGTRLPFLGKATSHTWKLDHLRSLFLDAIKRVKKRQVICFIDALDECPEDQVREMLDFFQELGQRAVLSKIRMHTCFSSRHYPHIGIKNGVRLTLEAQAGHAKDLEEYVRTKLENGDAESPKAIDIVKQILQKASGVFMWAVLVVEILNKEYQRGRIFAVQGRLDTIPAKLGDLFKDILTRDNENMDDLRLCIQWILFSRRPLKLKEYYFALASGLETDDALVWDSSQIPQKIMELFVLSSSKGLAETTATSKATNTDPTVQFIHESVRDFLLKDDGIRAIWPDAGPDFEAKSHERLKSCCFSYIKVAASHWLSNSLSAGTSLPKACSYEANDLRLLVGNMLPFLEYANSQLFSHAECAAAVMSKIRFLQEFRPIQAAWVVFFNLLEKYEVRRLHKKVSLLCILAIQNSSSLLRECLSLGIGAEEPTLRVSMEHYCTPLHAAVFKGSQEAAEVLVRYSAKNGGSLRKQAVRELHIDVVNKRGRTALSIAVEKEQSRVVRALLRRGADTTHKDRNGHTPFDMAIEKGHVPTAMPFFDPVDPAYSVCPQQYQRNSTELLKQTIALAVRLRQDKMLDALLKRGSELGVDLGGESSHFAEVVVREKVTSLLRIFLDNGAPVDDDLLCLAVRSCHKATVQTLLDADADLYRSGALHLAAESGDNTIVELLLQKGADVQGQDESGRSPLCMASARGHLRIAETLLGEGADINHADSHGRNPLWRSIHAGHPHVVQLLLDKGANVHCVYIKGCRPLHLAIRMMNSAQKSVQLLLEKGADVNCQQDNGMTALHLAAQRGEHSVVETLLRHGADPNLGYKHGKTALSEAINHAVESYPHHSQETILSLVRGGAELDTPSPEGLDIRAWALRLEKNHPGIGIHQSLLAVSEGSQSESVDIMAG
;
A
#
# COMPACT_ATOMS: atom_id res chain seq x y z
N MET A 1 52.86 36.24 31.39
CA MET A 1 52.35 37.30 32.30
C MET A 1 51.04 36.81 32.91
N LYS A 2 51.00 36.47 34.20
CA LYS A 2 49.83 35.79 34.82
C LYS A 2 48.88 36.69 35.61
N HIS A 3 49.25 37.94 35.91
CA HIS A 3 48.38 38.89 36.62
C HIS A 3 47.94 40.02 35.68
N GLY A 4 46.65 40.39 35.71
CA GLY A 4 46.04 41.40 34.84
C GLY A 4 46.67 42.79 34.99
N THR A 5 46.89 43.21 36.24
CA THR A 5 47.49 44.52 36.57
C THR A 5 48.91 44.70 36.01
N THR A 6 49.69 43.62 35.92
CA THR A 6 51.03 43.65 35.32
C THR A 6 50.98 43.82 33.80
N ARG A 7 49.92 43.31 33.13
CA ARG A 7 49.74 43.47 31.68
C ARG A 7 49.32 44.89 31.32
N ASP A 8 48.43 45.48 32.11
CA ASP A 8 47.94 46.84 31.86
C ASP A 8 49.05 47.89 32.02
N LEU A 9 49.97 47.69 32.96
CA LEU A 9 51.16 48.53 33.15
C LEU A 9 52.11 48.44 31.94
N ILE A 10 52.43 47.23 31.47
CA ILE A 10 53.35 47.02 30.35
C ILE A 10 52.71 47.49 29.02
N ALA A 11 51.40 47.32 28.85
CA ALA A 11 50.66 47.80 27.67
C ALA A 11 50.71 49.33 27.56
N LYS A 12 50.59 50.04 28.70
CA LYS A 12 50.71 51.50 28.78
C LYS A 12 52.14 51.98 28.53
N GLU A 13 53.14 51.29 29.08
CA GLU A 13 54.55 51.68 28.98
C GLU A 13 55.11 51.49 27.57
N LEU A 14 54.70 50.43 26.86
CA LEU A 14 55.16 50.11 25.51
C LEU A 14 54.24 50.60 24.39
N SER A 15 53.16 51.32 24.72
CA SER A 15 52.11 51.72 23.76
C SER A 15 51.59 50.55 22.91
N VAL A 16 51.40 49.40 23.55
CA VAL A 16 50.86 48.18 22.93
C VAL A 16 49.39 48.06 23.30
N LEU A 17 48.50 47.92 22.31
CA LEU A 17 47.04 47.94 22.52
C LEU A 17 46.51 46.71 23.28
N CYS A 18 47.12 45.52 23.15
CA CYS A 18 46.81 44.33 23.96
C CYS A 18 47.90 43.25 23.88
N PHE A 19 47.94 42.33 24.85
CA PHE A 19 48.78 41.12 24.81
C PHE A 19 47.94 39.90 24.46
N GLU A 20 48.22 39.30 23.30
CA GLU A 20 47.48 38.16 22.76
C GLU A 20 48.05 36.82 23.27
N MET A 21 47.21 35.99 23.88
CA MET A 21 47.67 34.71 24.44
C MET A 21 46.83 33.48 24.11
N GLU A 22 45.76 33.57 23.32
CA GLU A 22 45.15 32.50 22.47
C GLU A 22 43.94 33.13 21.76
N ALA A 23 44.03 33.30 20.44
CA ALA A 23 43.13 34.16 19.65
C ALA A 23 41.80 33.48 19.26
N ALA A 24 40.72 34.28 19.25
CA ALA A 24 39.52 34.06 18.46
C ALA A 24 39.35 35.26 17.51
N GLY A 25 39.36 35.01 16.20
CA GLY A 25 39.20 36.02 15.15
C GLY A 25 39.40 35.46 13.75
N LEU A 26 38.74 36.06 12.75
CA LEU A 26 38.97 35.77 11.33
C LEU A 26 40.36 36.27 10.93
N MET A 27 41.16 35.40 10.30
CA MET A 27 42.35 35.82 9.57
C MET A 27 41.99 35.98 8.09
N ASP A 28 41.83 37.22 7.64
CA ASP A 28 41.29 37.57 6.32
C ASP A 28 42.20 37.24 5.11
N LYS A 29 43.27 36.45 5.29
CA LYS A 29 44.27 36.19 4.23
C LYS A 29 44.67 34.72 4.03
N PHE A 30 43.99 33.75 4.64
CA PHE A 30 44.19 32.32 4.36
C PHE A 30 42.85 31.57 4.38
N PRO A 31 42.58 30.60 3.49
CA PRO A 31 41.33 29.87 3.47
C PRO A 31 41.39 28.71 4.48
N SER A 32 41.47 29.02 5.77
CA SER A 32 41.29 28.04 6.84
C SER A 32 40.45 28.63 7.98
N LEU A 33 39.49 27.84 8.44
CA LEU A 33 38.68 28.14 9.62
C LEU A 33 39.25 27.35 10.81
N VAL A 34 39.56 28.03 11.91
CA VAL A 34 40.03 27.37 13.14
C VAL A 34 38.82 27.02 14.00
N ILE A 35 38.58 25.73 14.22
CA ILE A 35 37.60 25.25 15.21
C ILE A 35 38.37 24.71 16.42
N ARG A 36 38.30 25.40 17.56
CA ARG A 36 38.77 24.90 18.86
C ARG A 36 37.63 24.91 19.89
N GLY A 37 37.66 23.93 20.79
CA GLY A 37 36.58 23.63 21.73
C GLY A 37 36.22 24.79 22.64
N ILE A 38 34.98 25.24 22.56
CA ILE A 38 34.42 26.31 23.40
C ILE A 38 34.06 25.71 24.76
N CYS A 39 35.05 25.37 25.58
CA CYS A 39 34.80 24.96 26.97
C CYS A 39 35.69 25.63 28.02
N ASP A 40 36.72 26.38 27.63
CA ASP A 40 37.61 27.05 28.61
C ASP A 40 37.50 28.58 28.65
N TYR A 41 36.60 29.20 27.88
CA TYR A 41 36.35 30.65 27.96
C TYR A 41 35.31 30.98 29.05
N ALA A 42 35.74 30.95 30.31
CA ALA A 42 35.01 31.58 31.41
C ALA A 42 35.96 32.08 32.51
N ASP A 43 36.96 32.88 32.13
CA ASP A 43 37.60 33.82 33.06
C ASP A 43 36.80 35.13 32.95
N SER A 44 35.89 35.49 33.84
CA SER A 44 36.02 35.59 35.30
C SER A 44 34.75 35.19 36.08
N HIS A 45 33.80 34.50 35.45
CA HIS A 45 32.60 33.95 36.11
C HIS A 45 32.23 32.57 35.54
N LYS A 46 32.70 31.48 36.17
CA LYS A 46 32.27 30.10 35.85
C LYS A 46 30.78 29.91 36.13
N THR A 47 29.92 30.13 35.14
CA THR A 47 28.48 29.78 35.19
C THR A 47 28.18 28.70 34.17
N LYS A 48 27.74 27.51 34.64
CA LYS A 48 27.41 26.34 33.79
C LYS A 48 26.22 26.58 32.85
N GLU A 49 25.43 27.61 33.11
CA GLU A 49 24.23 27.95 32.33
C GLU A 49 24.54 28.43 30.91
N TRP A 50 25.77 28.88 30.62
CA TRP A 50 26.14 29.42 29.32
C TRP A 50 26.67 28.37 28.32
N GLN A 51 27.02 27.16 28.79
CA GLN A 51 27.51 26.07 27.94
C GLN A 51 26.52 25.63 26.84
N PRO A 52 25.20 25.52 27.11
CA PRO A 52 24.22 25.16 26.09
C PRO A 52 24.13 26.22 24.97
N TYR A 53 24.23 27.50 25.31
CA TYR A 53 24.16 28.59 24.33
C TYR A 53 25.42 28.66 23.46
N ALA A 54 26.60 28.45 24.06
CA ALA A 54 27.85 28.35 23.33
C ALA A 54 27.87 27.15 22.36
N ALA A 55 27.34 26.00 22.79
CA ALA A 55 27.19 24.81 21.94
C ALA A 55 26.18 25.04 20.80
N ALA A 56 25.05 25.71 21.08
CA ALA A 56 24.05 26.06 20.08
C ALA A 56 24.62 27.00 19.01
N THR A 57 25.41 27.99 19.40
CA THR A 57 26.08 28.92 18.47
C THR A 57 27.09 28.20 17.59
N ALA A 58 27.89 27.28 18.13
CA ALA A 58 28.83 26.47 17.34
C ALA A 58 28.12 25.56 16.33
N ALA A 59 26.98 24.98 16.72
CA ALA A 59 26.16 24.14 15.83
C ALA A 59 25.52 24.96 14.70
N ALA A 60 25.09 26.20 14.99
CA ALA A 60 24.54 27.10 13.97
C ALA A 60 25.58 27.45 12.89
N TYR A 61 26.81 27.79 13.28
CA TYR A 61 27.90 28.06 12.33
C TYR A 61 28.30 26.83 11.51
N ALA A 62 28.30 25.63 12.10
CA ALA A 62 28.58 24.39 11.38
C ALA A 62 27.48 24.04 10.35
N LYS A 63 26.21 24.34 10.67
CA LYS A 63 25.07 24.17 9.77
C LYS A 63 25.16 25.12 8.57
N GLU A 64 25.58 26.37 8.79
CA GLU A 64 25.75 27.36 7.72
C GLU A 64 26.92 26.99 6.78
N LEU A 65 28.06 26.50 7.31
CA LEU A 65 29.18 26.00 6.50
C LEU A 65 28.76 24.85 5.57
N LEU A 66 27.97 23.88 6.07
CA LEU A 66 27.51 22.74 5.28
C LEU A 66 26.55 23.14 4.16
N SER A 67 25.88 24.30 4.28
CA SER A 67 25.03 24.83 3.23
C SER A 67 25.81 25.42 2.05
N PHE A 68 27.08 25.84 2.26
CA PHE A 68 27.93 26.41 1.21
C PHE A 68 28.78 25.38 0.43
N VAL A 69 28.89 24.12 0.89
CA VAL A 69 29.84 23.12 0.36
C VAL A 69 29.21 22.13 -0.65
N GLN A 70 28.10 22.47 -1.32
CA GLN A 70 27.59 21.59 -2.40
C GLN A 70 28.51 21.60 -3.63
N ALA A 71 29.09 20.42 -3.89
CA ALA A 71 30.14 20.16 -4.87
C ALA A 71 29.68 20.36 -6.34
N HIS A 72 30.43 21.18 -7.06
CA HIS A 72 30.45 21.19 -8.52
C HIS A 72 31.10 19.93 -9.08
N VAL A 73 30.39 19.32 -10.03
CA VAL A 73 30.85 18.31 -10.99
C VAL A 73 31.86 18.97 -11.95
N GLY A 74 33.05 18.37 -12.11
CA GLY A 74 34.11 18.84 -13.02
C GLY A 74 34.87 17.69 -13.70
N GLN A 75 35.03 17.80 -15.02
CA GLN A 75 35.44 16.80 -16.03
C GLN A 75 36.96 16.50 -16.16
N SER A 76 37.25 15.37 -16.84
CA SER A 76 38.36 15.07 -17.81
C SER A 76 39.80 14.64 -17.40
N THR A 77 40.07 13.32 -17.49
CA THR A 77 41.10 12.48 -18.23
C THR A 77 42.45 13.07 -18.74
N PRO A 78 43.56 12.27 -19.00
CA PRO A 78 43.65 10.83 -19.35
C PRO A 78 44.81 9.93 -18.74
N THR A 79 44.67 8.62 -18.99
CA THR A 79 45.36 7.31 -18.68
C THR A 79 46.82 7.05 -19.19
N PRO A 80 47.49 5.84 -19.06
CA PRO A 80 47.59 4.70 -18.07
C PRO A 80 49.07 4.16 -17.86
N PRO A 81 49.44 2.90 -17.44
CA PRO A 81 48.77 1.74 -16.76
C PRO A 81 49.45 1.31 -15.41
N VAL A 82 48.93 0.43 -14.53
CA VAL A 82 49.02 -1.07 -14.55
C VAL A 82 48.21 -1.72 -13.38
N SER A 83 47.52 -2.82 -13.70
CA SER A 83 47.06 -4.02 -12.93
C SER A 83 46.05 -3.97 -11.75
N SER A 84 44.85 -4.49 -12.04
CA SER A 84 44.04 -5.52 -11.35
C SER A 84 43.79 -5.44 -9.82
N VAL A 85 42.52 -5.31 -9.41
CA VAL A 85 41.72 -6.30 -8.63
C VAL A 85 40.26 -5.79 -8.51
N ASP A 86 39.33 -6.71 -8.69
CA ASP A 86 37.89 -6.53 -8.89
C ASP A 86 37.07 -5.91 -7.74
N GLY A 87 36.20 -4.98 -8.16
CA GLY A 87 34.81 -4.75 -7.78
C GLY A 87 34.29 -5.25 -6.41
N LYS A 88 34.25 -4.35 -5.43
CA LYS A 88 33.39 -4.43 -4.25
C LYS A 88 32.26 -3.40 -4.36
N SER A 89 31.02 -3.87 -4.45
CA SER A 89 29.83 -3.13 -4.05
C SER A 89 28.96 -4.09 -3.24
N GLY A 90 28.54 -3.68 -2.05
CA GLY A 90 27.68 -4.49 -1.16
C GLY A 90 27.77 -4.14 0.33
N THR A 91 28.84 -3.49 0.79
CA THR A 91 29.05 -3.23 2.23
C THR A 91 28.66 -1.83 2.72
N ALA A 92 28.07 -0.97 1.88
CA ALA A 92 27.74 0.39 2.29
C ALA A 92 26.40 0.51 3.07
N LEU A 93 25.43 -0.38 2.83
CA LEU A 93 24.08 -0.24 3.41
C LEU A 93 23.96 -0.72 4.87
N LEU A 94 24.76 -1.72 5.28
CA LEU A 94 24.78 -2.20 6.66
C LEU A 94 25.46 -1.22 7.63
N PHE A 95 26.43 -0.44 7.16
CA PHE A 95 27.12 0.57 7.98
C PHE A 95 26.29 1.85 8.18
N VAL A 96 25.35 2.13 7.27
CA VAL A 96 24.37 3.22 7.40
C VAL A 96 23.27 2.84 8.40
N PHE A 97 22.89 1.56 8.46
CA PHE A 97 21.79 1.06 9.31
C PHE A 97 22.04 1.23 10.81
N GLU A 98 23.28 1.12 11.28
CA GLU A 98 23.62 1.28 12.71
C GLU A 98 23.70 2.75 13.17
N ARG A 99 24.04 3.70 12.28
CA ARG A 99 24.14 5.14 12.65
C ARG A 99 22.82 5.90 12.60
N VAL A 100 21.84 5.41 11.85
CA VAL A 100 20.54 6.09 11.69
C VAL A 100 19.61 5.87 12.89
N LEU A 101 19.76 4.77 13.64
CA LEU A 101 18.88 4.47 14.78
C LEU A 101 19.18 5.29 16.05
N THR A 102 20.29 6.04 16.11
CA THR A 102 20.73 6.70 17.34
C THR A 102 20.39 8.19 17.42
N ASN A 103 20.00 8.86 16.34
CA ASN A 103 19.73 10.30 16.35
C ASN A 103 18.35 10.62 15.74
N MET A 104 17.33 10.72 16.59
CA MET A 104 16.01 11.23 16.20
C MET A 104 15.79 12.64 16.76
N PHE A 105 15.89 13.66 15.90
CA PHE A 105 15.07 14.87 15.94
C PHE A 105 14.70 15.19 14.48
N ILE A 106 13.40 15.30 14.23
CA ILE A 106 12.77 15.30 12.89
C ILE A 106 12.58 16.75 12.43
N ASP A 107 13.01 17.06 11.20
CA ASP A 107 12.43 18.12 10.36
C ASP A 107 11.76 17.46 9.13
N GLU A 108 10.58 17.96 8.76
CA GLU A 108 9.52 17.29 7.99
C GLU A 108 9.76 17.04 6.48
N LEU A 109 10.95 17.26 5.92
CA LEU A 109 11.22 17.02 4.48
C LEU A 109 12.06 15.76 4.15
N GLU A 110 12.68 15.09 5.13
CA GLU A 110 13.50 13.88 4.91
C GLU A 110 12.75 12.53 5.04
N THR A 111 11.44 12.56 5.31
CA THR A 111 10.66 11.38 5.70
C THR A 111 10.33 10.43 4.55
N THR A 112 10.09 10.94 3.33
CA THR A 112 9.60 10.10 2.21
C THR A 112 10.69 9.18 1.67
N GLN A 113 11.92 9.69 1.49
CA GLN A 113 13.04 8.86 1.00
C GLN A 113 13.48 7.82 2.02
N GLN A 114 13.50 8.16 3.31
CA GLN A 114 13.79 7.20 4.39
C GLN A 114 12.69 6.12 4.48
N GLN A 115 11.41 6.49 4.32
CA GLN A 115 10.31 5.53 4.27
C GLN A 115 10.42 4.58 3.07
N ARG A 116 10.79 5.06 1.88
CA ARG A 116 11.03 4.22 0.70
C ARG A 116 12.14 3.20 0.96
N LEU A 117 13.25 3.62 1.57
CA LEU A 117 14.36 2.72 1.89
C LEU A 117 13.94 1.64 2.90
N LEU A 118 13.17 2.00 3.93
CA LEU A 118 12.64 1.03 4.90
C LEU A 118 11.66 0.03 4.26
N LEU A 119 10.76 0.50 3.39
CA LEU A 119 9.83 -0.36 2.66
C LEU A 119 10.57 -1.28 1.69
N LEU A 120 11.54 -0.77 0.94
CA LEU A 120 12.37 -1.56 0.03
C LEU A 120 13.14 -2.65 0.79
N ALA A 121 13.81 -2.29 1.89
CA ALA A 121 14.51 -3.26 2.75
C ALA A 121 13.55 -4.30 3.34
N SER A 122 12.30 -3.93 3.64
CA SER A 122 11.30 -4.86 4.16
C SER A 122 10.77 -5.86 3.13
N LEU A 123 11.01 -5.65 1.82
CA LEU A 123 10.67 -6.62 0.77
C LEU A 123 11.68 -7.77 0.73
N GLU A 124 12.96 -7.49 1.03
CA GLU A 124 14.02 -8.49 1.13
C GLU A 124 13.71 -9.53 2.22
N PHE A 125 14.20 -10.76 2.05
CA PHE A 125 14.10 -11.82 3.06
C PHE A 125 15.31 -12.76 2.95
N GLU A 126 15.58 -13.50 4.03
CA GLU A 126 16.71 -14.44 4.07
C GLU A 126 16.63 -15.46 2.91
N ASN A 127 17.76 -15.73 2.26
CA ASN A 127 17.87 -16.72 1.18
C ASN A 127 17.07 -16.41 -0.11
N ILE A 128 16.64 -15.17 -0.33
CA ILE A 128 15.83 -14.73 -1.51
C ILE A 128 16.39 -15.12 -2.88
N GLY A 129 17.71 -15.26 -3.01
CA GLY A 129 18.41 -15.71 -4.23
C GLY A 129 19.11 -17.08 -4.12
N SER A 130 19.03 -17.74 -2.96
CA SER A 130 19.84 -18.92 -2.62
C SER A 130 19.64 -20.07 -3.62
N ARG A 131 18.40 -20.29 -4.06
CA ARG A 131 18.05 -21.31 -5.04
C ARG A 131 18.72 -21.05 -6.39
N HIS A 132 18.68 -19.82 -6.87
CA HIS A 132 19.31 -19.44 -8.13
C HIS A 132 20.82 -19.66 -8.07
N GLU A 133 21.47 -19.27 -6.97
CA GLU A 133 22.91 -19.46 -6.75
C GLU A 133 23.29 -20.94 -6.70
N GLY A 134 22.53 -21.76 -5.97
CA GLY A 134 22.80 -23.19 -5.74
C GLY A 134 22.61 -24.11 -6.96
N ILE A 135 21.84 -23.70 -7.98
CA ILE A 135 21.68 -24.50 -9.20
C ILE A 135 23.02 -24.63 -9.93
N ARG A 136 23.43 -25.86 -10.26
CA ARG A 136 24.68 -26.11 -11.01
C ARG A 136 24.65 -25.36 -12.35
N ARG A 137 25.75 -24.67 -12.69
CA ARG A 137 25.89 -24.00 -13.98
C ARG A 137 25.84 -25.04 -15.10
N ALA A 138 25.22 -24.68 -16.22
CA ALA A 138 25.27 -25.49 -17.43
C ALA A 138 26.74 -25.75 -17.82
N HIS A 139 27.03 -26.95 -18.32
CA HIS A 139 28.35 -27.24 -18.88
C HIS A 139 28.61 -26.35 -20.09
N ALA A 140 29.86 -25.98 -20.34
CA ALA A 140 30.26 -24.92 -21.28
C ALA A 140 29.65 -25.05 -22.70
N LYS A 141 29.30 -26.26 -23.13
CA LYS A 141 28.73 -26.56 -24.46
C LYS A 141 27.23 -26.95 -24.44
N THR A 142 26.58 -26.98 -23.28
CA THR A 142 25.17 -27.40 -23.14
C THR A 142 24.21 -26.20 -23.15
N CYS A 143 22.92 -26.43 -23.42
CA CYS A 143 21.81 -25.45 -23.46
C CYS A 143 21.85 -24.42 -24.61
N GLN A 144 22.94 -24.34 -25.38
CA GLN A 144 23.11 -23.33 -26.44
C GLN A 144 22.12 -23.48 -27.61
N TRP A 145 21.65 -24.70 -27.85
CA TRP A 145 20.67 -24.98 -28.91
C TRP A 145 19.36 -24.20 -28.72
N LEU A 146 18.98 -23.90 -27.47
CA LEU A 146 17.72 -23.24 -27.16
C LEU A 146 17.69 -21.80 -27.68
N LEU A 147 18.84 -21.10 -27.67
CA LEU A 147 18.94 -19.73 -28.20
C LEU A 147 18.67 -19.65 -29.71
N LYS A 148 18.87 -20.75 -30.43
CA LYS A 148 18.62 -20.87 -31.88
C LYS A 148 17.29 -21.57 -32.19
N HIS A 149 16.53 -21.97 -31.17
CA HIS A 149 15.30 -22.73 -31.36
C HIS A 149 14.19 -21.83 -31.92
N PRO A 150 13.41 -22.26 -32.95
CA PRO A 150 12.38 -21.44 -33.57
C PRO A 150 11.41 -20.80 -32.57
N ASP A 151 10.88 -21.60 -31.64
CA ASP A 151 9.96 -21.13 -30.59
C ASP A 151 10.56 -20.09 -29.64
N TYR A 152 11.83 -20.24 -29.28
CA TYR A 152 12.53 -19.27 -28.43
C TYR A 152 12.79 -17.96 -29.18
N THR A 153 13.25 -18.05 -30.44
CA THR A 153 13.44 -16.88 -31.29
C THR A 153 12.11 -16.17 -31.60
N SER A 154 11.02 -16.93 -31.71
CA SER A 154 9.67 -16.39 -31.87
C SER A 154 9.21 -15.64 -30.63
N TRP A 155 9.47 -16.18 -29.44
CA TRP A 155 9.15 -15.52 -28.17
C TRP A 155 9.93 -14.23 -27.93
N GLN A 156 11.18 -14.14 -28.41
CA GLN A 156 11.98 -12.91 -28.32
C GLN A 156 11.58 -11.84 -29.35
N ASN A 157 10.82 -12.20 -30.40
CA ASN A 157 10.47 -11.29 -31.48
C ASN A 157 9.31 -10.37 -31.06
N ASP A 158 9.58 -9.07 -30.95
CA ASP A 158 8.59 -8.04 -30.61
C ASP A 158 7.38 -8.03 -31.57
N GLU A 159 7.55 -8.42 -32.84
CA GLU A 159 6.45 -8.47 -33.82
C GLU A 159 5.41 -9.53 -33.50
N LYS A 160 5.82 -10.61 -32.82
CA LYS A 160 4.94 -11.72 -32.44
C LYS A 160 4.42 -11.61 -31.01
N PHE A 161 4.74 -10.51 -30.33
CA PHE A 161 4.38 -10.28 -28.92
C PHE A 161 2.86 -10.35 -28.68
N SER A 162 2.05 -9.88 -29.65
CA SER A 162 0.59 -9.96 -29.61
C SER A 162 0.04 -11.38 -29.65
N ASP A 163 0.80 -12.34 -30.18
CA ASP A 163 0.32 -13.71 -30.39
C ASP A 163 0.49 -14.54 -29.12
N HIS A 164 1.63 -14.35 -28.45
CA HIS A 164 2.01 -15.12 -27.25
C HIS A 164 1.92 -14.30 -25.94
N HIS A 165 1.54 -13.02 -26.00
CA HIS A 165 1.40 -12.14 -24.83
C HIS A 165 2.65 -12.09 -23.93
N GLY A 166 3.83 -12.29 -24.52
CA GLY A 166 5.10 -12.37 -23.78
C GLY A 166 5.37 -13.68 -23.05
N PHE A 167 4.57 -14.75 -23.18
CA PHE A 167 4.75 -15.99 -22.41
C PHE A 167 5.53 -17.10 -23.13
N LEU A 168 6.48 -17.70 -22.42
CA LEU A 168 7.16 -18.95 -22.77
C LEU A 168 7.04 -19.94 -21.61
N TRP A 169 6.72 -21.21 -21.89
CA TRP A 169 6.62 -22.26 -20.88
C TRP A 169 7.53 -23.44 -21.24
N ILE A 170 8.54 -23.68 -20.41
CA ILE A 170 9.43 -24.85 -20.50
C ILE A 170 8.96 -25.95 -19.55
N SER A 171 8.60 -27.11 -20.11
CA SER A 171 8.10 -28.27 -19.37
C SER A 171 8.99 -29.49 -19.56
N GLY A 172 8.96 -30.43 -18.61
CA GLY A 172 9.64 -31.71 -18.79
C GLY A 172 9.69 -32.59 -17.55
N LYS A 173 10.19 -33.82 -17.71
CA LYS A 173 10.27 -34.85 -16.67
C LYS A 173 11.04 -34.40 -15.39
N PRO A 174 10.79 -35.01 -14.22
CA PRO A 174 11.61 -34.80 -13.03
C PRO A 174 13.09 -35.05 -13.34
N GLY A 175 13.99 -34.15 -12.92
CA GLY A 175 15.43 -34.29 -13.16
C GLY A 175 15.91 -34.05 -14.59
N ALA A 176 15.07 -33.54 -15.51
CA ALA A 176 15.44 -33.26 -16.91
C ALA A 176 16.33 -32.02 -17.12
N GLY A 177 16.65 -31.23 -16.09
CA GLY A 177 17.53 -30.05 -16.21
C GLY A 177 16.83 -28.70 -16.47
N LYS A 178 15.53 -28.59 -16.19
CA LYS A 178 14.73 -27.35 -16.35
C LYS A 178 15.36 -26.13 -15.67
N SER A 179 15.67 -26.23 -14.38
CA SER A 179 16.27 -25.13 -13.61
C SER A 179 17.66 -24.74 -14.12
N THR A 180 18.43 -25.70 -14.66
CA THR A 180 19.72 -25.44 -15.31
C THR A 180 19.54 -24.63 -16.59
N ILE A 181 18.54 -24.96 -17.41
CA ILE A 181 18.17 -24.17 -18.60
C ILE A 181 17.69 -22.78 -18.19
N MET A 182 16.82 -22.66 -17.18
CA MET A 182 16.35 -21.36 -16.70
C MET A 182 17.50 -20.48 -16.19
N LYS A 183 18.44 -21.05 -15.42
CA LYS A 183 19.66 -20.34 -14.99
C LYS A 183 20.54 -19.91 -16.16
N PHE A 184 20.68 -20.76 -17.18
CA PHE A 184 21.39 -20.40 -18.41
C PHE A 184 20.70 -19.23 -19.12
N LEU A 185 19.37 -19.25 -19.26
CA LEU A 185 18.61 -18.17 -19.89
C LEU A 185 18.70 -16.85 -19.14
N VAL A 186 18.59 -16.87 -17.80
CA VAL A 186 18.81 -15.69 -16.95
C VAL A 186 20.21 -15.11 -17.22
N SER A 187 21.25 -15.95 -17.21
CA SER A 187 22.62 -15.50 -17.46
C SER A 187 22.84 -14.92 -18.86
N GLN A 188 22.12 -15.38 -19.88
CA GLN A 188 22.20 -14.80 -21.23
C GLN A 188 21.42 -13.50 -21.32
N ALA A 189 20.21 -13.44 -20.73
CA ALA A 189 19.38 -12.25 -20.73
C ALA A 189 20.07 -11.08 -20.00
N SER A 190 20.72 -11.34 -18.86
CA SER A 190 21.43 -10.32 -18.07
C SER A 190 22.65 -9.71 -18.77
N ARG A 191 23.11 -10.28 -19.89
CA ARG A 191 24.19 -9.69 -20.71
C ARG A 191 23.70 -8.55 -21.59
N SER A 192 22.39 -8.42 -21.80
CA SER A 192 21.80 -7.36 -22.61
C SER A 192 21.60 -6.10 -21.78
N PRO A 193 22.27 -4.97 -22.09
CA PRO A 193 22.12 -3.73 -21.33
C PRO A 193 20.75 -3.05 -21.52
N LYS A 194 19.92 -3.54 -22.46
CA LYS A 194 18.59 -2.97 -22.77
C LYS A 194 17.44 -3.65 -22.01
N ALA A 195 17.71 -4.77 -21.33
CA ALA A 195 16.69 -5.56 -20.66
C ALA A 195 16.91 -5.58 -19.14
N VAL A 196 15.85 -5.35 -18.39
CA VAL A 196 15.78 -5.51 -16.94
C VAL A 196 15.38 -6.96 -16.67
N VAL A 197 16.27 -7.71 -16.03
CA VAL A 197 16.05 -9.14 -15.78
C VAL A 197 15.70 -9.34 -14.31
N ILE A 198 14.52 -9.91 -14.07
CA ILE A 198 14.05 -10.28 -12.73
C ILE A 198 13.76 -11.77 -12.72
N SER A 199 14.01 -12.43 -11.60
CA SER A 199 13.77 -13.88 -11.54
C SER A 199 13.40 -14.38 -10.15
N PHE A 200 12.63 -15.46 -10.11
CA PHE A 200 12.33 -16.17 -8.88
C PHE A 200 12.34 -17.68 -9.14
N PHE A 201 13.02 -18.42 -8.29
CA PHE A 201 13.13 -19.88 -8.39
C PHE A 201 12.49 -20.47 -7.14
N PHE A 202 11.33 -21.11 -7.31
CA PHE A 202 10.69 -21.79 -6.18
C PHE A 202 11.64 -22.86 -5.62
N ASN A 203 11.59 -23.00 -4.30
CA ASN A 203 12.42 -23.95 -3.58
C ASN A 203 11.58 -24.72 -2.57
N ALA A 204 11.06 -25.88 -2.96
CA ALA A 204 10.36 -26.82 -2.09
C ALA A 204 11.19 -27.23 -0.86
N ARG A 205 12.52 -27.14 -0.97
CA ARG A 205 13.49 -27.41 0.10
C ARG A 205 13.80 -26.20 0.98
N GLY A 206 13.39 -24.99 0.61
CA GLY A 206 13.72 -23.75 1.31
C GLY A 206 12.80 -23.42 2.48
N ASP A 207 12.79 -22.17 2.92
CA ASP A 207 11.86 -21.65 3.92
C ASP A 207 10.49 -21.29 3.29
N THR A 208 9.52 -20.90 4.12
CA THR A 208 8.12 -20.64 3.70
C THR A 208 8.01 -19.62 2.56
N LEU A 209 8.80 -18.55 2.56
CA LEU A 209 8.74 -17.53 1.50
C LEU A 209 9.28 -18.06 0.17
N GLU A 210 10.24 -18.98 0.17
CA GLU A 210 10.77 -19.58 -1.07
C GLU A 210 9.78 -20.54 -1.75
N LYS A 211 8.70 -20.93 -1.06
CA LYS A 211 7.67 -21.87 -1.55
C LYS A 211 6.36 -21.19 -1.96
N THR A 212 6.21 -19.91 -1.65
CA THR A 212 4.91 -19.22 -1.75
C THR A 212 4.96 -18.07 -2.74
N VAL A 213 3.81 -17.75 -3.34
CA VAL A 213 3.68 -16.57 -4.21
C VAL A 213 3.98 -15.27 -3.48
N LEU A 214 3.79 -15.23 -2.16
CA LEU A 214 4.15 -14.07 -1.35
C LEU A 214 5.64 -13.76 -1.47
N GLY A 215 6.51 -14.77 -1.38
CA GLY A 215 7.96 -14.57 -1.59
C GLY A 215 8.31 -14.25 -3.04
N LEU A 216 7.59 -14.83 -4.02
CA LEU A 216 7.74 -14.48 -5.43
C LEU A 216 7.52 -12.99 -5.67
N TYR A 217 6.37 -12.43 -5.27
CA TYR A 217 6.09 -11.01 -5.53
C TYR A 217 7.03 -10.08 -4.76
N ARG A 218 7.41 -10.43 -3.52
CA ARG A 218 8.41 -9.69 -2.76
C ARG A 218 9.75 -9.62 -3.50
N SER A 219 10.22 -10.76 -4.00
CA SER A 219 11.49 -10.86 -4.71
C SER A 219 11.48 -10.15 -6.06
N LEU A 220 10.43 -10.34 -6.86
CA LEU A 220 10.30 -9.67 -8.15
C LEU A 220 10.20 -8.15 -7.99
N LEU A 221 9.44 -7.67 -7.01
CA LEU A 221 9.31 -6.24 -6.73
C LEU A 221 10.63 -5.66 -6.19
N HIS A 222 11.30 -6.36 -5.27
CA HIS A 222 12.60 -5.94 -4.76
C HIS A 222 13.62 -5.77 -5.90
N GLN A 223 13.80 -6.80 -6.74
CA GLN A 223 14.72 -6.76 -7.89
C GLN A 223 14.37 -5.66 -8.89
N LEU A 224 13.07 -5.45 -9.16
CA LEU A 224 12.61 -4.44 -10.11
C LEU A 224 12.90 -3.01 -9.59
N LEU A 225 12.59 -2.74 -8.31
CA LEU A 225 12.78 -1.43 -7.69
C LEU A 225 14.24 -1.11 -7.36
N GLU A 226 15.07 -2.14 -7.15
CA GLU A 226 16.51 -2.00 -6.98
C GLU A 226 17.20 -1.67 -8.31
N GLN A 227 16.86 -2.38 -9.39
CA GLN A 227 17.41 -2.13 -10.73
C GLN A 227 16.88 -0.84 -11.37
N LEU A 228 15.66 -0.41 -11.01
CA LEU A 228 15.02 0.81 -11.51
C LEU A 228 14.62 1.74 -10.36
N PRO A 229 15.55 2.56 -9.83
CA PRO A 229 15.27 3.47 -8.72
C PRO A 229 14.15 4.48 -9.01
N ASP A 230 13.92 4.83 -10.28
CA ASP A 230 12.83 5.73 -10.69
C ASP A 230 11.43 5.13 -10.46
N LEU A 231 11.32 3.81 -10.29
CA LEU A 231 10.06 3.16 -9.96
C LEU A 231 9.75 3.18 -8.46
N GLN A 232 10.69 3.52 -7.58
CA GLN A 232 10.49 3.47 -6.12
C GLN A 232 9.38 4.41 -5.61
N GLU A 233 8.97 5.39 -6.41
CA GLU A 233 7.80 6.26 -6.14
C GLU A 233 6.49 5.49 -5.97
N VAL A 234 6.38 4.25 -6.47
CA VAL A 234 5.18 3.42 -6.22
C VAL A 234 4.97 3.11 -4.74
N LEU A 235 6.03 3.23 -3.92
CA LEU A 235 5.97 2.96 -2.48
C LEU A 235 5.37 4.13 -1.66
N ASP A 236 5.17 5.31 -2.23
CA ASP A 236 4.72 6.51 -1.50
C ASP A 236 3.26 6.43 -1.04
N GLY A 237 2.42 5.71 -1.79
CA GLY A 237 1.00 5.50 -1.44
C GLY A 237 0.80 4.51 -0.29
N THR A 238 1.83 3.74 0.07
CA THR A 238 1.79 2.75 1.14
C THR A 238 2.02 3.43 2.50
N ARG A 239 0.93 3.92 3.11
CA ARG A 239 0.98 4.42 4.49
C ARG A 239 1.34 3.27 5.44
N LEU A 240 2.53 3.32 6.03
CA LEU A 240 2.86 2.53 7.21
C LEU A 240 2.06 3.10 8.39
N PRO A 241 1.20 2.34 9.08
CA PRO A 241 0.74 2.75 10.40
C PRO A 241 1.97 2.70 11.31
N PHE A 242 2.51 3.87 11.65
CA PHE A 242 3.66 3.99 12.55
C PHE A 242 3.21 3.67 13.99
N LEU A 243 2.99 2.39 14.28
CA LEU A 243 2.80 1.85 15.62
C LEU A 243 4.14 1.29 16.11
N GLY A 244 4.86 2.13 16.85
CA GLY A 244 5.98 1.84 17.76
C GLY A 244 6.87 0.61 17.52
N LYS A 245 8.15 0.84 17.23
CA LYS A 245 9.28 -0.10 17.45
C LYS A 245 9.17 -1.51 16.84
N ALA A 246 8.23 -1.79 15.93
CA ALA A 246 8.16 -3.05 15.21
C ALA A 246 8.90 -2.94 13.87
N THR A 247 10.10 -3.50 13.78
CA THR A 247 10.95 -3.52 12.59
C THR A 247 10.49 -4.49 11.48
N SER A 248 9.23 -4.94 11.48
CA SER A 248 8.72 -5.84 10.43
C SER A 248 7.37 -5.38 9.90
N HIS A 249 7.36 -4.70 8.75
CA HIS A 249 6.15 -4.53 7.97
C HIS A 249 5.68 -5.90 7.45
N THR A 250 4.43 -6.27 7.69
CA THR A 250 3.86 -7.52 7.18
C THR A 250 3.19 -7.26 5.83
N TRP A 251 3.86 -7.63 4.75
CA TRP A 251 3.32 -7.54 3.40
C TRP A 251 2.14 -8.50 3.18
N LYS A 252 1.03 -7.98 2.66
CA LYS A 252 -0.13 -8.77 2.18
C LYS A 252 -0.02 -8.99 0.67
N LEU A 253 -0.52 -10.12 0.18
CA LEU A 253 -0.40 -10.53 -1.22
C LEU A 253 -1.06 -9.52 -2.19
N ASP A 254 -2.26 -9.04 -1.87
CA ASP A 254 -2.99 -8.09 -2.72
C ASP A 254 -2.24 -6.76 -2.89
N HIS A 255 -1.60 -6.28 -1.81
CA HIS A 255 -0.80 -5.06 -1.87
C HIS A 255 0.42 -5.24 -2.78
N LEU A 256 1.12 -6.37 -2.67
CA LEU A 256 2.27 -6.66 -3.53
C LEU A 256 1.88 -6.82 -5.00
N ARG A 257 0.74 -7.47 -5.30
CA ARG A 257 0.20 -7.59 -6.66
C ARG A 257 -0.11 -6.21 -7.25
N SER A 258 -0.75 -5.32 -6.47
CA SER A 258 -1.04 -3.96 -6.89
C SER A 258 0.23 -3.15 -7.14
N LEU A 259 1.19 -3.18 -6.21
CA LEU A 259 2.47 -2.49 -6.36
C LEU A 259 3.27 -3.00 -7.55
N PHE A 260 3.29 -4.31 -7.77
CA PHE A 260 3.96 -4.90 -8.92
C PHE A 260 3.31 -4.45 -10.23
N LEU A 261 1.98 -4.48 -10.32
CA LEU A 261 1.24 -3.96 -11.47
C LEU A 261 1.55 -2.48 -11.73
N ASP A 262 1.55 -1.64 -10.69
CA ASP A 262 1.82 -0.21 -10.83
C ASP A 262 3.27 0.09 -11.19
N ALA A 263 4.22 -0.71 -10.68
CA ALA A 263 5.61 -0.64 -11.10
C ALA A 263 5.76 -0.99 -12.59
N ILE A 264 5.13 -2.08 -13.04
CA ILE A 264 5.17 -2.50 -14.46
C ILE A 264 4.54 -1.45 -15.38
N LYS A 265 3.42 -0.81 -15.02
CA LYS A 265 2.82 0.29 -15.81
C LYS A 265 3.78 1.47 -16.02
N ARG A 266 4.66 1.72 -15.05
CA ARG A 266 5.65 2.82 -15.08
C ARG A 266 6.96 2.41 -15.75
N VAL A 267 7.14 1.13 -16.08
CA VAL A 267 8.21 0.68 -16.96
C VAL A 267 7.97 1.31 -18.33
N LYS A 268 8.79 2.30 -18.67
CA LYS A 268 8.74 3.05 -19.93
C LYS A 268 9.11 2.14 -21.13
N LYS A 269 9.89 2.61 -22.09
CA LYS A 269 10.35 1.80 -23.25
C LYS A 269 11.38 0.70 -22.90
N ARG A 270 11.53 0.33 -21.62
CA ARG A 270 12.50 -0.66 -21.14
C ARG A 270 11.90 -2.07 -21.27
N GLN A 271 12.67 -3.03 -21.75
CA GLN A 271 12.22 -4.42 -21.80
C GLN A 271 12.39 -5.05 -20.42
N VAL A 272 11.36 -5.72 -19.91
CA VAL A 272 11.44 -6.50 -18.66
C VAL A 272 11.32 -7.98 -19.02
N ILE A 273 12.29 -8.78 -18.57
CA ILE A 273 12.29 -10.24 -18.76
C ILE A 273 12.19 -10.88 -17.38
N CYS A 274 11.12 -11.62 -17.15
CA CYS A 274 10.80 -12.29 -15.90
C CYS A 274 10.98 -13.80 -16.04
N PHE A 275 11.82 -14.41 -15.21
CA PHE A 275 11.99 -15.86 -15.16
C PHE A 275 11.42 -16.44 -13.87
N ILE A 276 10.46 -17.35 -13.97
CA ILE A 276 9.83 -18.01 -12.83
C ILE A 276 10.02 -19.53 -12.99
N ASP A 277 10.90 -20.11 -12.17
CA ASP A 277 11.28 -21.52 -12.25
C ASP A 277 10.56 -22.37 -11.19
N ALA A 278 10.32 -23.64 -11.53
CA ALA A 278 9.81 -24.68 -10.63
C ALA A 278 8.41 -24.39 -10.07
N LEU A 279 7.45 -24.03 -10.92
CA LEU A 279 6.05 -23.82 -10.49
C LEU A 279 5.45 -25.05 -9.78
N ASP A 280 5.92 -26.26 -10.12
CA ASP A 280 5.53 -27.51 -9.46
C ASP A 280 5.97 -27.62 -7.99
N GLU A 281 6.84 -26.72 -7.52
CA GLU A 281 7.26 -26.63 -6.11
C GLU A 281 6.38 -25.64 -5.29
N CYS A 282 5.35 -25.03 -5.90
CA CYS A 282 4.38 -24.14 -5.26
C CYS A 282 2.98 -24.79 -5.19
N PRO A 283 2.16 -24.55 -4.15
CA PRO A 283 0.81 -25.07 -4.06
C PRO A 283 -0.04 -24.77 -5.30
N GLU A 284 -0.79 -25.75 -5.78
CA GLU A 284 -1.47 -25.71 -7.07
C GLU A 284 -2.53 -24.59 -7.17
N ASP A 285 -3.24 -24.33 -6.07
CA ASP A 285 -4.19 -23.23 -5.90
C ASP A 285 -3.52 -21.86 -6.07
N GLN A 286 -2.38 -21.68 -5.39
CA GLN A 286 -1.57 -20.46 -5.50
C GLN A 286 -1.00 -20.25 -6.91
N VAL A 287 -0.60 -21.32 -7.59
CA VAL A 287 -0.10 -21.25 -8.98
C VAL A 287 -1.20 -20.82 -9.94
N ARG A 288 -2.44 -21.33 -9.78
CA ARG A 288 -3.58 -20.91 -10.62
C ARG A 288 -3.84 -19.41 -10.49
N GLU A 289 -4.00 -18.92 -9.27
CA GLU A 289 -4.22 -17.48 -9.05
C GLU A 289 -3.08 -16.61 -9.58
N MET A 290 -1.84 -17.09 -9.46
CA MET A 290 -0.67 -16.41 -10.01
C MET A 290 -0.73 -16.32 -11.53
N LEU A 291 -1.01 -17.43 -12.20
CA LEU A 291 -1.10 -17.47 -13.66
C LEU A 291 -2.24 -16.61 -14.19
N ASP A 292 -3.39 -16.57 -13.50
CA ASP A 292 -4.51 -15.69 -13.85
C ASP A 292 -4.08 -14.21 -13.80
N PHE A 293 -3.39 -13.80 -12.71
CA PHE A 293 -2.84 -12.45 -12.59
C PHE A 293 -1.80 -12.14 -13.67
N PHE A 294 -0.87 -13.06 -13.95
CA PHE A 294 0.13 -12.85 -15.01
C PHE A 294 -0.52 -12.77 -16.39
N GLN A 295 -1.53 -13.58 -16.70
CA GLN A 295 -2.27 -13.49 -17.97
C GLN A 295 -2.94 -12.12 -18.14
N GLU A 296 -3.58 -11.61 -17.09
CA GLU A 296 -4.14 -10.25 -17.08
C GLU A 296 -3.04 -9.19 -17.29
N LEU A 297 -1.89 -9.36 -16.64
CA LEU A 297 -0.73 -8.49 -16.80
C LEU A 297 -0.20 -8.50 -18.24
N GLY A 298 -0.09 -9.67 -18.86
CA GLY A 298 0.34 -9.82 -20.26
C GLY A 298 -0.63 -9.16 -21.24
N GLN A 299 -1.94 -9.32 -21.03
CA GLN A 299 -2.96 -8.65 -21.85
C GLN A 299 -2.85 -7.12 -21.73
N ARG A 300 -2.68 -6.59 -20.51
CA ARG A 300 -2.48 -5.15 -20.28
C ARG A 300 -1.18 -4.64 -20.88
N ALA A 301 -0.11 -5.45 -20.85
CA ALA A 301 1.16 -5.12 -21.45
C ALA A 301 1.06 -4.96 -22.98
N VAL A 302 0.31 -5.85 -23.66
CA VAL A 302 0.00 -5.72 -25.09
C VAL A 302 -0.76 -4.42 -25.37
N LEU A 303 -1.83 -4.14 -24.62
CA LEU A 303 -2.64 -2.91 -24.80
C LEU A 303 -1.84 -1.62 -24.57
N SER A 304 -0.92 -1.66 -23.60
CA SER A 304 -0.11 -0.50 -23.19
C SER A 304 1.24 -0.42 -23.92
N LYS A 305 1.51 -1.33 -24.87
CA LYS A 305 2.79 -1.47 -25.59
C LYS A 305 4.01 -1.60 -24.66
N ILE A 306 3.84 -2.25 -23.51
CA ILE A 306 4.90 -2.55 -22.54
C ILE A 306 5.55 -3.88 -22.92
N ARG A 307 6.87 -3.91 -23.02
CA ARG A 307 7.64 -5.10 -23.42
C ARG A 307 7.96 -5.98 -22.21
N MET A 308 6.98 -6.77 -21.75
CA MET A 308 7.15 -7.71 -20.64
C MET A 308 7.14 -9.16 -21.14
N HIS A 309 8.28 -9.84 -21.03
CA HIS A 309 8.41 -11.25 -21.41
C HIS A 309 8.55 -12.11 -20.16
N THR A 310 7.70 -13.12 -19.99
CA THR A 310 7.72 -14.02 -18.85
C THR A 310 7.96 -15.46 -19.29
N CYS A 311 8.98 -16.09 -18.71
CA CYS A 311 9.31 -17.49 -18.93
C CYS A 311 9.02 -18.31 -17.68
N PHE A 312 8.15 -19.30 -17.80
CA PHE A 312 7.81 -20.25 -16.75
C PHE A 312 8.51 -21.59 -16.95
N SER A 313 8.86 -22.26 -15.86
CA SER A 313 9.28 -23.66 -15.90
C SER A 313 8.48 -24.54 -14.93
N SER A 314 8.18 -25.77 -15.35
CA SER A 314 7.55 -26.75 -14.47
C SER A 314 7.64 -28.19 -14.96
N ARG A 315 7.25 -29.16 -14.12
CA ARG A 315 6.90 -30.51 -14.57
C ARG A 315 5.62 -30.51 -15.41
N HIS A 316 5.26 -31.67 -15.98
CA HIS A 316 4.00 -31.79 -16.72
C HIS A 316 2.81 -31.48 -15.83
N TYR A 317 2.13 -30.37 -16.14
CA TYR A 317 0.84 -30.03 -15.58
C TYR A 317 -0.27 -30.55 -16.53
N PRO A 318 -1.11 -31.51 -16.08
CA PRO A 318 -2.19 -32.03 -16.92
C PRO A 318 -3.35 -31.05 -17.09
N HIS A 319 -3.58 -30.14 -16.14
CA HIS A 319 -4.78 -29.28 -16.10
C HIS A 319 -4.50 -27.78 -15.93
N ILE A 320 -3.24 -27.35 -16.01
CA ILE A 320 -2.85 -25.94 -15.87
C ILE A 320 -2.07 -25.53 -17.11
N GLY A 321 -2.49 -24.44 -17.75
CA GLY A 321 -1.93 -23.95 -19.01
C GLY A 321 -2.12 -22.44 -19.16
N ILE A 322 -1.32 -21.83 -20.03
CA ILE A 322 -1.50 -20.44 -20.44
C ILE A 322 -2.28 -20.41 -21.75
N LYS A 323 -3.28 -19.51 -21.86
CA LYS A 323 -4.11 -19.37 -23.07
C LYS A 323 -3.27 -18.98 -24.30
N ASN A 324 -2.44 -17.94 -24.15
CA ASN A 324 -1.61 -17.39 -25.20
C ASN A 324 -0.15 -17.49 -24.75
N GLY A 325 0.65 -18.35 -25.39
CA GLY A 325 2.04 -18.58 -24.99
C GLY A 325 2.71 -19.69 -25.79
N VAL A 326 4.03 -19.63 -25.85
CA VAL A 326 4.86 -20.64 -26.53
C VAL A 326 5.19 -21.77 -25.55
N ARG A 327 5.06 -23.04 -25.94
CA ARG A 327 5.34 -24.19 -25.06
C ARG A 327 6.46 -25.07 -25.61
N LEU A 328 7.45 -25.35 -24.77
CA LEU A 328 8.56 -26.26 -25.06
C LEU A 328 8.55 -27.42 -24.07
N THR A 329 8.73 -28.63 -24.58
CA THR A 329 8.84 -29.85 -23.77
C THR A 329 10.22 -30.47 -23.98
N LEU A 330 11.06 -30.45 -22.94
CA LEU A 330 12.50 -30.69 -23.04
C LEU A 330 12.85 -32.06 -23.63
N GLU A 331 12.27 -33.13 -23.11
CA GLU A 331 12.56 -34.50 -23.59
C GLU A 331 12.10 -34.77 -25.03
N ALA A 332 11.28 -33.90 -25.63
CA ALA A 332 10.92 -33.98 -27.04
C ALA A 332 11.92 -33.24 -27.95
N GLN A 333 12.90 -32.53 -27.38
CA GLN A 333 13.84 -31.71 -28.15
C GLN A 333 15.13 -32.47 -28.49
N ALA A 334 15.44 -32.57 -29.78
CA ALA A 334 16.69 -33.18 -30.23
C ALA A 334 17.95 -32.47 -29.68
N GLY A 335 17.89 -31.15 -29.48
CA GLY A 335 18.98 -30.39 -28.87
C GLY A 335 19.24 -30.79 -27.41
N HIS A 336 18.20 -31.10 -26.64
CA HIS A 336 18.30 -31.56 -25.26
C HIS A 336 18.93 -32.96 -25.17
N ALA A 337 18.57 -33.87 -26.06
CA ALA A 337 19.20 -35.18 -26.16
C ALA A 337 20.71 -35.09 -26.47
N LYS A 338 21.10 -34.17 -27.36
CA LYS A 338 22.52 -33.90 -27.69
C LYS A 338 23.30 -33.33 -26.50
N ASP A 339 22.69 -32.45 -25.70
CA ASP A 339 23.34 -31.94 -24.48
C ASP A 339 23.63 -33.08 -23.48
N LEU A 340 22.72 -34.04 -23.35
CA LEU A 340 22.88 -35.20 -22.48
C LEU A 340 24.00 -36.11 -22.97
N GLU A 341 24.07 -36.36 -24.27
CA GLU A 341 25.15 -37.12 -24.92
C GLU A 341 26.52 -36.45 -24.69
N GLU A 342 26.64 -35.14 -24.92
CA GLU A 342 27.88 -34.40 -24.69
C GLU A 342 28.30 -34.45 -23.22
N TYR A 343 27.33 -34.36 -22.28
CA TYR A 343 27.61 -34.52 -20.86
C TYR A 343 28.22 -35.89 -20.54
N VAL A 344 27.58 -36.98 -20.97
CA VAL A 344 28.05 -38.35 -20.69
C VAL A 344 29.44 -38.57 -21.31
N ARG A 345 29.63 -38.17 -22.57
CA ARG A 345 30.93 -38.31 -23.26
C ARG A 345 32.05 -37.54 -22.55
N THR A 346 31.74 -36.36 -22.01
CA THR A 346 32.75 -35.52 -21.33
C THR A 346 33.06 -35.99 -19.90
N LYS A 347 32.11 -36.64 -19.22
CA LYS A 347 32.22 -36.97 -17.79
C LYS A 347 32.54 -38.42 -17.48
N LEU A 348 32.32 -39.34 -18.42
CA LEU A 348 32.63 -40.75 -18.24
C LEU A 348 34.15 -40.99 -18.42
N GLU A 349 34.81 -41.61 -17.44
CA GLU A 349 36.26 -41.87 -17.42
C GLU A 349 36.63 -43.15 -18.21
N ASN A 350 36.03 -43.37 -19.38
CA ASN A 350 36.14 -44.63 -20.13
C ASN A 350 37.44 -44.82 -20.93
N GLY A 351 38.45 -43.97 -20.73
CA GLY A 351 39.73 -44.03 -21.45
C GLY A 351 39.58 -43.56 -22.91
N ASP A 352 39.78 -44.46 -23.87
CA ASP A 352 39.62 -44.17 -25.29
C ASP A 352 38.12 -44.06 -25.66
N ALA A 353 37.64 -42.82 -25.67
CA ALA A 353 36.26 -42.46 -25.96
C ALA A 353 35.80 -42.87 -27.37
N GLU A 354 36.72 -43.16 -28.30
CA GLU A 354 36.40 -43.62 -29.65
C GLU A 354 36.33 -45.14 -29.79
N SER A 355 36.66 -45.89 -28.73
CA SER A 355 36.57 -47.35 -28.78
C SER A 355 35.11 -47.83 -28.95
N PRO A 356 34.85 -48.90 -29.71
CA PRO A 356 33.47 -49.40 -29.95
C PRO A 356 32.71 -49.71 -28.66
N LYS A 357 33.40 -50.19 -27.62
CA LYS A 357 32.81 -50.47 -26.30
C LYS A 357 32.43 -49.19 -25.56
N ALA A 358 33.26 -48.14 -25.62
CA ALA A 358 32.94 -46.85 -25.03
C ALA A 358 31.69 -46.22 -25.66
N ILE A 359 31.58 -46.28 -26.99
CA ILE A 359 30.42 -45.77 -27.74
C ILE A 359 29.14 -46.53 -27.37
N ASP A 360 29.21 -47.86 -27.26
CA ASP A 360 28.04 -48.67 -26.90
C ASP A 360 27.56 -48.38 -25.47
N ILE A 361 28.49 -48.25 -24.51
CA ILE A 361 28.17 -47.84 -23.13
C ILE A 361 27.45 -46.49 -23.12
N VAL A 362 27.95 -45.48 -23.85
CA VAL A 362 27.31 -44.17 -23.94
C VAL A 362 25.89 -44.29 -24.52
N LYS A 363 25.71 -45.08 -25.58
CA LYS A 363 24.39 -45.31 -26.21
C LYS A 363 23.40 -45.96 -25.24
N GLN A 364 23.84 -46.97 -24.48
CA GLN A 364 23.00 -47.64 -23.48
C GLN A 364 22.63 -46.69 -22.32
N ILE A 365 23.57 -45.86 -21.85
CA ILE A 365 23.30 -44.83 -20.83
C ILE A 365 22.21 -43.88 -21.34
N LEU A 366 22.32 -43.37 -22.58
CA LEU A 366 21.34 -42.45 -23.15
C LEU A 366 19.95 -43.09 -23.31
N GLN A 367 19.91 -44.35 -23.73
CA GLN A 367 18.67 -45.10 -23.86
C GLN A 367 17.98 -45.29 -22.51
N LYS A 368 18.72 -45.72 -21.48
CA LYS A 368 18.17 -45.92 -20.12
C LYS A 368 17.79 -44.60 -19.44
N ALA A 369 18.57 -43.52 -19.66
CA ALA A 369 18.30 -42.21 -19.07
C ALA A 369 16.98 -41.60 -19.54
N SER A 370 16.53 -41.88 -20.77
CA SER A 370 15.24 -41.40 -21.32
C SER A 370 14.99 -39.89 -21.13
N GLY A 371 16.05 -39.08 -21.29
CA GLY A 371 16.04 -37.63 -21.12
C GLY A 371 16.14 -37.12 -19.67
N VAL A 372 16.34 -37.99 -18.68
CA VAL A 372 16.48 -37.62 -17.27
C VAL A 372 17.96 -37.39 -16.94
N PHE A 373 18.40 -36.12 -16.98
CA PHE A 373 19.78 -35.73 -16.65
C PHE A 373 20.24 -36.22 -15.27
N MET A 374 19.38 -36.15 -14.25
CA MET A 374 19.72 -36.62 -12.90
C MET A 374 20.10 -38.11 -12.86
N TRP A 375 19.43 -38.94 -13.67
CA TRP A 375 19.77 -40.36 -13.78
C TRP A 375 21.17 -40.52 -14.38
N ALA A 376 21.47 -39.80 -15.47
CA ALA A 376 22.78 -39.87 -16.10
C ALA A 376 23.92 -39.38 -15.19
N VAL A 377 23.70 -38.31 -14.42
CA VAL A 377 24.67 -37.79 -13.44
C VAL A 377 25.02 -38.87 -12.41
N LEU A 378 24.01 -39.50 -11.80
CA LEU A 378 24.22 -40.54 -10.79
C LEU A 378 24.87 -41.80 -11.36
N VAL A 379 24.45 -42.23 -12.55
CA VAL A 379 24.98 -43.43 -13.20
C VAL A 379 26.43 -43.23 -13.65
N VAL A 380 26.76 -42.07 -14.23
CA VAL A 380 28.15 -41.75 -14.59
C VAL A 380 29.05 -41.77 -13.34
N GLU A 381 28.60 -41.23 -12.21
CA GLU A 381 29.35 -41.32 -10.95
C GLU A 381 29.51 -42.77 -10.45
N ILE A 382 28.47 -43.61 -10.56
CA ILE A 382 28.53 -45.03 -10.20
C ILE A 382 29.53 -45.78 -11.08
N LEU A 383 29.51 -45.56 -12.40
CA LEU A 383 30.41 -46.23 -13.34
C LEU A 383 31.85 -45.71 -13.21
N ASN A 384 32.04 -44.41 -13.01
CA ASN A 384 33.37 -43.84 -12.78
C ASN A 384 34.04 -44.44 -11.55
N LYS A 385 33.29 -44.76 -10.48
CA LYS A 385 33.86 -45.49 -9.33
C LYS A 385 34.40 -46.87 -9.72
N GLU A 386 33.80 -47.55 -10.69
CA GLU A 386 34.30 -48.83 -11.21
C GLU A 386 35.58 -48.62 -12.04
N TYR A 387 35.61 -47.59 -12.89
CA TYR A 387 36.80 -47.20 -13.63
C TYR A 387 37.98 -46.84 -12.70
N GLN A 388 37.73 -46.00 -11.69
CA GLN A 388 38.72 -45.57 -10.70
C GLN A 388 39.26 -46.73 -9.85
N ARG A 389 38.45 -47.77 -9.63
CA ARG A 389 38.87 -49.02 -8.97
C ARG A 389 39.59 -49.99 -9.92
N GLY A 390 39.78 -49.63 -11.19
CA GLY A 390 40.37 -50.49 -12.22
C GLY A 390 39.47 -51.64 -12.68
N ARG A 391 38.20 -51.66 -12.31
CA ARG A 391 37.24 -52.75 -12.59
C ARG A 391 36.51 -52.55 -13.92
N ILE A 392 37.27 -52.28 -14.99
CA ILE A 392 36.72 -51.97 -16.33
C ILE A 392 35.83 -53.11 -16.84
N PHE A 393 36.20 -54.37 -16.57
CA PHE A 393 35.41 -55.55 -16.96
C PHE A 393 34.04 -55.64 -16.28
N ALA A 394 33.85 -54.98 -15.13
CA ALA A 394 32.60 -54.99 -14.37
C ALA A 394 31.65 -53.84 -14.78
N VAL A 395 32.12 -52.86 -15.57
CA VAL A 395 31.34 -51.67 -15.95
C VAL A 395 30.08 -52.05 -16.73
N GLN A 396 30.19 -52.94 -17.73
CA GLN A 396 29.03 -53.37 -18.52
C GLN A 396 28.00 -54.10 -17.65
N GLY A 397 28.45 -55.10 -16.87
CA GLY A 397 27.57 -55.83 -15.96
C GLY A 397 26.92 -54.92 -14.93
N ARG A 398 27.63 -53.89 -14.44
CA ARG A 398 27.07 -52.89 -13.53
C ARG A 398 25.99 -52.05 -14.24
N LEU A 399 26.25 -51.57 -15.45
CA LEU A 399 25.27 -50.80 -16.24
C LEU A 399 24.02 -51.63 -16.54
N ASP A 400 24.16 -52.93 -16.81
CA ASP A 400 23.04 -53.83 -17.08
C ASP A 400 22.12 -53.95 -15.86
N THR A 401 22.68 -54.08 -14.65
CA THR A 401 21.93 -54.18 -13.38
C THR A 401 21.24 -52.88 -12.96
N ILE A 402 21.70 -51.72 -13.44
CA ILE A 402 21.13 -50.43 -13.04
C ILE A 402 19.73 -50.25 -13.66
N PRO A 403 18.70 -49.94 -12.85
CA PRO A 403 17.34 -49.74 -13.33
C PRO A 403 17.18 -48.44 -14.12
N ALA A 404 16.28 -48.43 -15.10
CA ALA A 404 16.04 -47.27 -15.97
C ALA A 404 15.17 -46.18 -15.31
N LYS A 405 14.29 -46.55 -14.36
CA LYS A 405 13.47 -45.58 -13.63
C LYS A 405 14.31 -44.91 -12.54
N LEU A 406 14.18 -43.59 -12.40
CA LEU A 406 14.93 -42.81 -11.41
C LEU A 406 14.60 -43.20 -9.96
N GLY A 407 13.32 -43.48 -9.65
CA GLY A 407 12.92 -43.95 -8.31
C GLY A 407 13.56 -45.29 -7.93
N ASP A 408 13.55 -46.25 -8.85
CA ASP A 408 14.21 -47.55 -8.65
C ASP A 408 15.73 -47.39 -8.47
N LEU A 409 16.36 -46.45 -9.18
CA LEU A 409 17.77 -46.13 -8.98
C LEU A 409 18.03 -45.56 -7.57
N PHE A 410 17.16 -44.69 -7.04
CA PHE A 410 17.30 -44.22 -5.66
C PHE A 410 17.17 -45.36 -4.66
N LYS A 411 16.21 -46.28 -4.86
CA LYS A 411 16.08 -47.49 -4.05
C LYS A 411 17.39 -48.27 -4.04
N ASP A 412 17.93 -48.58 -5.22
CA ASP A 412 19.19 -49.32 -5.37
C ASP A 412 20.37 -48.63 -4.70
N ILE A 413 20.46 -47.29 -4.75
CA ILE A 413 21.51 -46.52 -4.07
C ILE A 413 21.37 -46.63 -2.55
N LEU A 414 20.15 -46.53 -2.02
CA LEU A 414 19.86 -46.54 -0.59
C LEU A 414 20.00 -47.94 0.02
N THR A 415 19.70 -49.00 -0.74
CA THR A 415 19.78 -50.41 -0.32
C THR A 415 21.03 -51.13 -0.84
N ARG A 416 22.05 -50.40 -1.35
CA ARG A 416 23.26 -51.01 -1.92
C ARG A 416 24.08 -51.84 -0.92
N ASP A 417 23.94 -51.50 0.36
CA ASP A 417 24.61 -52.08 1.53
C ASP A 417 23.70 -51.89 2.76
N ASN A 418 23.99 -52.57 3.86
CA ASN A 418 23.29 -52.42 5.15
C ASN A 418 24.14 -51.67 6.19
N GLU A 419 25.12 -50.88 5.76
CA GLU A 419 25.99 -50.11 6.67
C GLU A 419 25.23 -48.88 7.18
N ASN A 420 25.34 -48.61 8.49
CA ASN A 420 24.79 -47.43 9.18
C ASN A 420 23.32 -47.09 8.80
N MET A 421 22.46 -48.12 8.73
CA MET A 421 21.06 -47.94 8.32
C MET A 421 20.25 -47.06 9.28
N ASP A 422 20.61 -47.03 10.56
CA ASP A 422 20.01 -46.12 11.54
C ASP A 422 20.42 -44.65 11.28
N ASP A 423 21.69 -44.39 10.94
CA ASP A 423 22.16 -43.08 10.49
C ASP A 423 21.39 -42.63 9.24
N LEU A 424 21.21 -43.53 8.28
CA LEU A 424 20.45 -43.26 7.05
C LEU A 424 18.99 -42.93 7.34
N ARG A 425 18.36 -43.71 8.23
CA ARG A 425 16.98 -43.49 8.65
C ARG A 425 16.84 -42.13 9.32
N LEU A 426 17.72 -41.81 10.28
CA LEU A 426 17.67 -40.54 11.00
C LEU A 426 18.02 -39.34 10.10
N CYS A 427 18.98 -39.50 9.18
CA CYS A 427 19.31 -38.52 8.12
C CYS A 427 18.06 -38.18 7.30
N ILE A 428 17.39 -39.20 6.76
CA ILE A 428 16.19 -39.01 5.95
C ILE A 428 15.07 -38.36 6.77
N GLN A 429 14.89 -38.75 8.03
CA GLN A 429 13.91 -38.14 8.92
C GLN A 429 14.16 -36.64 9.16
N TRP A 430 15.42 -36.26 9.45
CA TRP A 430 15.79 -34.86 9.66
C TRP A 430 15.58 -34.02 8.40
N ILE A 431 15.99 -34.51 7.22
CA ILE A 431 15.82 -33.77 5.97
C ILE A 431 14.34 -33.68 5.56
N LEU A 432 13.53 -34.72 5.82
CA LEU A 432 12.12 -34.73 5.42
C LEU A 432 11.20 -33.91 6.33
N PHE A 433 11.39 -34.00 7.66
CA PHE A 433 10.41 -33.58 8.66
C PHE A 433 10.89 -32.48 9.61
N SER A 434 12.10 -31.95 9.40
CA SER A 434 12.48 -30.69 10.05
C SER A 434 11.57 -29.54 9.63
N ARG A 435 11.30 -28.61 10.56
CA ARG A 435 10.39 -27.47 10.35
C ARG A 435 10.99 -26.39 9.46
N ARG A 436 12.31 -26.36 9.39
CA ARG A 436 13.12 -25.62 8.42
C ARG A 436 14.39 -26.44 8.13
N PRO A 437 15.05 -26.23 6.97
CA PRO A 437 16.36 -26.83 6.72
C PRO A 437 17.34 -26.57 7.86
N LEU A 438 18.03 -27.62 8.28
CA LEU A 438 19.05 -27.52 9.32
C LEU A 438 20.36 -26.98 8.72
N LYS A 439 20.98 -26.04 9.43
CA LYS A 439 22.37 -25.63 9.13
C LYS A 439 23.30 -26.83 9.30
N LEU A 440 24.45 -26.85 8.62
CA LEU A 440 25.38 -27.97 8.66
C LEU A 440 25.79 -28.35 10.10
N LYS A 441 26.11 -27.35 10.93
CA LYS A 441 26.43 -27.57 12.35
C LYS A 441 25.22 -28.12 13.11
N GLU A 442 24.05 -27.51 12.94
CA GLU A 442 22.79 -27.98 13.56
C GLU A 442 22.51 -29.44 13.18
N TYR A 443 22.61 -29.78 11.89
CA TYR A 443 22.35 -31.11 11.34
C TYR A 443 23.28 -32.16 11.96
N TYR A 444 24.58 -31.88 12.03
CA TYR A 444 25.55 -32.79 12.63
C TYR A 444 25.19 -33.13 14.09
N PHE A 445 24.95 -32.11 14.92
CA PHE A 445 24.58 -32.30 16.33
C PHE A 445 23.17 -32.88 16.50
N ALA A 446 22.26 -32.62 15.56
CA ALA A 446 20.92 -33.21 15.56
C ALA A 446 20.97 -34.74 15.33
N LEU A 447 21.83 -35.23 14.42
CA LEU A 447 22.05 -36.66 14.26
C LEU A 447 22.78 -37.25 15.46
N ALA A 448 23.86 -36.62 15.93
CA ALA A 448 24.62 -37.10 17.08
C ALA A 448 23.70 -37.30 18.32
N SER A 449 22.79 -36.36 18.58
CA SER A 449 21.82 -36.45 19.68
C SER A 449 20.82 -37.61 19.58
N GLY A 450 20.67 -38.20 18.39
CA GLY A 450 19.83 -39.36 18.15
C GLY A 450 20.58 -40.68 18.01
N LEU A 451 21.92 -40.66 17.95
CA LEU A 451 22.75 -41.84 17.68
C LEU A 451 23.63 -42.24 18.88
N GLU A 452 24.09 -41.28 19.70
CA GLU A 452 24.97 -41.53 20.86
C GLU A 452 24.31 -41.24 22.22
N THR A 453 24.86 -41.78 23.31
CA THR A 453 24.39 -41.59 24.70
C THR A 453 25.04 -40.38 25.40
N ASP A 454 24.21 -39.56 26.04
CA ASP A 454 24.35 -38.37 26.92
C ASP A 454 25.72 -37.66 27.16
N ASP A 455 26.90 -38.29 27.13
CA ASP A 455 28.19 -37.68 27.53
C ASP A 455 28.94 -36.96 26.39
N ALA A 456 28.50 -37.09 25.13
CA ALA A 456 29.23 -36.64 23.93
C ALA A 456 28.57 -35.49 23.15
N LEU A 457 27.71 -34.66 23.76
CA LEU A 457 26.93 -33.63 23.01
C LEU A 457 27.41 -32.18 23.19
N VAL A 458 28.37 -31.93 24.07
CA VAL A 458 28.98 -30.60 24.27
C VAL A 458 30.40 -30.63 23.72
N TRP A 459 30.56 -30.28 22.45
CA TRP A 459 31.86 -30.21 21.79
C TRP A 459 32.20 -28.78 21.42
N ASP A 460 33.47 -28.42 21.58
CA ASP A 460 33.98 -27.17 21.03
C ASP A 460 33.94 -27.24 19.50
N SER A 461 33.14 -26.37 18.88
CA SER A 461 32.99 -26.27 17.43
C SER A 461 34.31 -26.03 16.68
N SER A 462 35.37 -25.63 17.39
CA SER A 462 36.73 -25.49 16.86
C SER A 462 37.41 -26.84 16.53
N GLN A 463 36.96 -27.95 17.13
CA GLN A 463 37.60 -29.26 17.03
C GLN A 463 37.06 -30.13 15.87
N ILE A 464 35.92 -29.78 15.28
CA ILE A 464 35.32 -30.51 14.15
C ILE A 464 35.30 -29.60 12.92
N PRO A 465 36.27 -29.75 12.00
CA PRO A 465 36.29 -28.97 10.77
C PRO A 465 35.02 -29.18 9.94
N GLN A 466 34.57 -28.13 9.25
CA GLN A 466 33.42 -28.19 8.33
C GLN A 466 33.48 -29.39 7.38
N LYS A 467 34.68 -29.74 6.89
CA LYS A 467 34.89 -30.85 5.97
C LYS A 467 34.47 -32.21 6.54
N ILE A 468 34.64 -32.41 7.85
CA ILE A 468 34.22 -33.65 8.53
C ILE A 468 32.69 -33.72 8.59
N MET A 469 32.02 -32.61 8.89
CA MET A 469 30.56 -32.54 8.89
C MET A 469 29.99 -32.81 7.50
N GLU A 470 30.60 -32.27 6.44
CA GLU A 470 30.22 -32.55 5.05
C GLU A 470 30.40 -34.03 4.69
N LEU A 471 31.49 -34.66 5.14
CA LEU A 471 31.71 -36.10 4.96
C LEU A 471 30.63 -36.91 5.68
N PHE A 472 30.21 -36.49 6.88
CA PHE A 472 29.14 -37.14 7.62
C PHE A 472 27.77 -37.02 6.93
N VAL A 473 27.47 -35.87 6.31
CA VAL A 473 26.28 -35.71 5.45
C VAL A 473 26.30 -36.71 4.30
N LEU A 474 27.45 -36.84 3.62
CA LEU A 474 27.59 -37.75 2.47
C LEU A 474 27.52 -39.22 2.88
N SER A 475 28.13 -39.62 4.00
CA SER A 475 28.11 -41.00 4.47
C SER A 475 26.72 -41.40 4.98
N SER A 476 26.10 -40.58 5.84
CA SER A 476 24.77 -40.86 6.42
C SER A 476 23.67 -40.90 5.36
N SER A 477 23.76 -40.12 4.29
CA SER A 477 22.76 -40.10 3.21
C SER A 477 23.06 -41.04 2.04
N LYS A 478 24.14 -41.81 2.11
CA LYS A 478 24.70 -42.62 1.00
C LYS A 478 24.98 -41.82 -0.29
N GLY A 479 25.14 -40.50 -0.18
CA GLY A 479 25.41 -39.56 -1.27
C GLY A 479 24.16 -38.88 -1.86
N LEU A 480 22.98 -39.05 -1.25
CA LEU A 480 21.75 -38.40 -1.71
C LEU A 480 21.43 -37.08 -0.98
N ALA A 481 22.26 -36.66 -0.03
CA ALA A 481 22.21 -35.32 0.57
C ALA A 481 23.50 -34.53 0.30
N GLU A 482 23.35 -33.21 0.22
CA GLU A 482 24.43 -32.25 0.01
C GLU A 482 24.24 -31.00 0.87
N THR A 483 25.27 -30.18 0.98
CA THR A 483 25.22 -28.85 1.59
C THR A 483 24.97 -27.78 0.54
N THR A 484 24.18 -26.76 0.88
CA THR A 484 23.98 -25.58 0.00
C THR A 484 25.30 -24.83 -0.19
N ALA A 485 25.49 -24.21 -1.35
CA ALA A 485 26.65 -23.36 -1.59
C ALA A 485 26.68 -22.19 -0.60
N THR A 486 27.84 -21.92 0.00
CA THR A 486 28.06 -20.73 0.83
C THR A 486 28.08 -19.49 -0.07
N SER A 487 27.07 -18.64 0.05
CA SER A 487 27.07 -17.36 -0.66
C SER A 487 28.08 -16.42 -0.01
N LYS A 488 29.04 -15.95 -0.80
CA LYS A 488 30.03 -14.96 -0.36
C LYS A 488 29.40 -13.60 -0.02
N ALA A 489 28.17 -13.35 -0.45
CA ALA A 489 27.47 -12.07 -0.28
C ALA A 489 26.74 -11.97 1.07
N THR A 490 26.20 -13.07 1.61
CA THR A 490 25.32 -13.06 2.79
C THR A 490 25.94 -13.64 4.06
N ASN A 491 27.15 -14.24 3.98
CA ASN A 491 27.82 -14.90 5.11
C ASN A 491 26.89 -15.88 5.88
N THR A 492 25.98 -16.54 5.15
CA THR A 492 24.99 -17.47 5.71
C THR A 492 25.55 -18.88 5.80
N ASP A 493 25.33 -19.55 6.94
CA ASP A 493 25.72 -20.94 7.16
C ASP A 493 25.09 -21.88 6.12
N PRO A 494 25.83 -22.85 5.55
CA PRO A 494 25.27 -23.81 4.61
C PRO A 494 24.23 -24.70 5.30
N THR A 495 23.14 -25.01 4.60
CA THR A 495 22.08 -25.92 5.07
C THR A 495 22.18 -27.28 4.38
N VAL A 496 21.65 -28.32 5.01
CA VAL A 496 21.65 -29.69 4.48
C VAL A 496 20.32 -29.98 3.79
N GLN A 497 20.39 -30.52 2.57
CA GLN A 497 19.23 -30.87 1.77
C GLN A 497 19.50 -32.10 0.91
N PHE A 498 18.45 -32.73 0.36
CA PHE A 498 18.66 -33.74 -0.70
C PHE A 498 19.32 -33.11 -1.92
N ILE A 499 20.07 -33.90 -2.70
CA ILE A 499 20.70 -33.46 -3.95
C ILE A 499 19.68 -32.97 -4.99
N HIS A 500 18.44 -33.47 -4.92
CA HIS A 500 17.36 -33.10 -5.83
C HIS A 500 15.99 -33.38 -5.22
N GLU A 501 14.97 -32.61 -5.61
CA GLU A 501 13.58 -32.76 -5.14
C GLU A 501 13.00 -34.15 -5.45
N SER A 502 13.45 -34.77 -6.54
CA SER A 502 13.03 -36.13 -6.92
C SER A 502 13.35 -37.19 -5.87
N VAL A 503 14.35 -36.98 -5.01
CA VAL A 503 14.62 -37.89 -3.89
C VAL A 503 13.48 -37.82 -2.86
N ARG A 504 13.01 -36.61 -2.55
CA ARG A 504 11.87 -36.38 -1.67
C ARG A 504 10.58 -36.94 -2.27
N ASP A 505 10.35 -36.74 -3.57
CA ASP A 505 9.21 -37.32 -4.27
C ASP A 505 9.21 -38.84 -4.20
N PHE A 506 10.36 -39.48 -4.44
CA PHE A 506 10.47 -40.93 -4.33
C PHE A 506 10.11 -41.42 -2.91
N LEU A 507 10.64 -40.76 -1.89
CA LEU A 507 10.40 -41.14 -0.49
C LEU A 507 8.92 -40.96 -0.07
N LEU A 508 8.29 -39.84 -0.45
CA LEU A 508 6.95 -39.48 0.05
C LEU A 508 5.79 -39.81 -0.91
N LYS A 509 5.99 -39.76 -2.23
CA LYS A 509 4.92 -39.94 -3.24
C LYS A 509 4.95 -41.32 -3.89
N ASP A 510 6.14 -41.88 -4.12
CA ASP A 510 6.30 -43.16 -4.85
C ASP A 510 6.42 -44.38 -3.90
N ASP A 511 5.89 -44.28 -2.68
CA ASP A 511 5.96 -45.31 -1.62
C ASP A 511 7.41 -45.78 -1.29
N GLY A 512 8.40 -44.93 -1.58
CA GLY A 512 9.83 -45.25 -1.45
C GLY A 512 10.25 -45.57 -0.02
N ILE A 513 9.64 -44.93 0.98
CA ILE A 513 9.89 -45.24 2.40
C ILE A 513 9.56 -46.72 2.70
N ARG A 514 8.42 -47.24 2.24
CA ARG A 514 8.05 -48.65 2.43
C ARG A 514 8.92 -49.59 1.60
N ALA A 515 9.37 -49.14 0.44
CA ALA A 515 10.28 -49.90 -0.41
C ALA A 515 11.67 -50.11 0.22
N ILE A 516 12.15 -49.16 1.04
CA ILE A 516 13.43 -49.25 1.77
C ILE A 516 13.22 -49.93 3.14
N TRP A 517 12.16 -49.56 3.85
CA TRP A 517 11.83 -50.05 5.19
C TRP A 517 10.43 -50.64 5.21
N PRO A 518 10.28 -51.97 5.00
CA PRO A 518 8.97 -52.62 5.01
C PRO A 518 8.23 -52.52 6.35
N ASP A 519 8.97 -52.30 7.45
CA ASP A 519 8.44 -52.03 8.80
C ASP A 519 7.86 -50.61 8.96
N ALA A 520 8.05 -49.74 7.96
CA ALA A 520 7.48 -48.40 7.94
C ALA A 520 5.95 -48.48 7.76
N GLY A 521 5.25 -48.55 8.90
CA GLY A 521 3.79 -48.44 8.93
C GLY A 521 3.27 -47.07 8.43
N PRO A 522 1.94 -46.90 8.29
CA PRO A 522 1.34 -45.66 7.81
C PRO A 522 1.68 -44.44 8.67
N ASP A 523 1.99 -44.65 9.95
CA ASP A 523 2.37 -43.59 10.89
C ASP A 523 3.87 -43.21 10.84
N PHE A 524 4.56 -43.48 9.74
CA PHE A 524 6.01 -43.22 9.64
C PHE A 524 6.37 -41.76 9.92
N GLU A 525 5.58 -40.80 9.43
CA GLU A 525 5.79 -39.38 9.72
C GLU A 525 5.65 -39.08 11.22
N ALA A 526 4.58 -39.53 11.86
CA ALA A 526 4.36 -39.33 13.30
C ALA A 526 5.46 -39.98 14.15
N LYS A 527 5.89 -41.20 13.79
CA LYS A 527 7.03 -41.91 14.44
C LYS A 527 8.35 -41.18 14.20
N SER A 528 8.52 -40.56 13.04
CA SER A 528 9.70 -39.74 12.74
C SER A 528 9.72 -38.50 13.62
N HIS A 529 8.60 -37.78 13.72
CA HIS A 529 8.46 -36.65 14.64
C HIS A 529 8.70 -37.04 16.10
N GLU A 530 8.30 -38.24 16.54
CA GLU A 530 8.61 -38.76 17.88
C GLU A 530 10.12 -38.94 18.09
N ARG A 531 10.84 -39.45 17.07
CA ARG A 531 12.30 -39.57 17.10
C ARG A 531 12.98 -38.19 17.14
N LEU A 532 12.58 -37.28 16.25
CA LEU A 532 13.13 -35.91 16.20
C LEU A 532 12.89 -35.14 17.51
N LYS A 533 11.68 -35.26 18.09
CA LYS A 533 11.36 -34.71 19.42
C LYS A 533 12.30 -35.27 20.49
N SER A 534 12.58 -36.58 20.45
CA SER A 534 13.48 -37.23 21.41
C SER A 534 14.91 -36.71 21.27
N CYS A 535 15.41 -36.52 20.05
CA CYS A 535 16.70 -35.88 19.78
C CYS A 535 16.77 -34.46 20.37
N CYS A 536 15.77 -33.61 20.08
CA CYS A 536 15.70 -32.26 20.64
C CYS A 536 15.67 -32.28 22.17
N PHE A 537 14.88 -33.17 22.75
CA PHE A 537 14.74 -33.31 24.20
C PHE A 537 16.05 -33.72 24.87
N SER A 538 16.73 -34.76 24.35
CA SER A 538 18.02 -35.22 24.85
C SER A 538 19.08 -34.11 24.74
N TYR A 539 19.12 -33.39 23.62
CA TYR A 539 20.07 -32.29 23.44
C TYR A 539 19.86 -31.16 24.46
N ILE A 540 18.60 -30.77 24.71
CA ILE A 540 18.28 -29.75 25.72
C ILE A 540 18.64 -30.23 27.12
N LYS A 541 18.39 -31.51 27.45
CA LYS A 541 18.74 -32.11 28.73
C LYS A 541 20.25 -32.06 29.00
N VAL A 542 21.06 -32.40 28.00
CA VAL A 542 22.53 -32.35 28.12
C VAL A 542 23.06 -30.91 28.14
N ALA A 543 22.49 -30.03 27.32
CA ALA A 543 22.80 -28.60 27.38
C ALA A 543 22.50 -28.02 28.77
N ALA A 544 21.38 -28.43 29.39
CA ALA A 544 20.99 -27.98 30.71
C ALA A 544 21.96 -28.46 31.80
N SER A 545 22.37 -29.73 31.78
CA SER A 545 23.30 -30.27 32.78
C SER A 545 24.69 -29.61 32.71
N HIS A 546 25.17 -29.29 31.52
CA HIS A 546 26.51 -28.70 31.32
C HIS A 546 26.54 -27.18 31.49
N TRP A 547 25.52 -26.47 31.02
CA TRP A 547 25.53 -25.00 31.02
C TRP A 547 25.07 -24.41 32.36
N LEU A 548 24.09 -25.02 33.02
CA LEU A 548 23.64 -24.57 34.35
C LEU A 548 24.65 -24.90 35.46
N SER A 549 25.48 -25.93 35.28
CA SER A 549 26.55 -26.26 36.23
C SER A 549 27.77 -25.34 36.10
N ASN A 550 28.09 -24.87 34.88
CA ASN A 550 29.35 -24.15 34.61
C ASN A 550 29.23 -22.62 34.45
N SER A 551 28.07 -22.06 34.08
CA SER A 551 27.99 -20.64 33.66
C SER A 551 26.96 -19.79 34.39
N LEU A 552 25.99 -20.39 35.09
CA LEU A 552 25.05 -19.70 35.97
C LEU A 552 25.16 -20.26 37.37
N SER A 553 26.17 -19.80 38.11
CA SER A 553 26.08 -19.83 39.57
C SER A 553 24.76 -19.17 39.98
N ALA A 554 23.99 -19.90 40.78
CA ALA A 554 22.62 -19.60 41.16
C ALA A 554 22.39 -18.12 41.51
N GLY A 555 21.85 -17.31 40.58
CA GLY A 555 21.35 -15.97 40.93
C GLY A 555 21.41 -14.88 39.86
N THR A 556 22.28 -14.97 38.84
CA THR A 556 22.41 -13.86 37.86
C THR A 556 21.22 -13.82 36.88
N SER A 557 20.74 -12.61 36.60
CA SER A 557 19.65 -12.37 35.64
C SER A 557 20.21 -12.17 34.23
N LEU A 558 19.52 -12.69 33.21
CA LEU A 558 19.93 -12.49 31.80
C LEU A 558 20.02 -10.98 31.47
N PRO A 559 21.00 -10.55 30.64
CA PRO A 559 21.07 -9.16 30.17
C PRO A 559 19.81 -8.80 29.37
N LYS A 560 19.48 -7.50 29.29
CA LYS A 560 18.30 -7.00 28.53
C LYS A 560 18.33 -7.54 27.09
N ALA A 561 17.19 -7.99 26.56
CA ALA A 561 17.13 -8.77 25.33
C ALA A 561 17.76 -8.09 24.10
N CYS A 562 17.65 -6.77 24.02
CA CYS A 562 18.19 -5.97 22.93
C CYS A 562 19.60 -5.41 23.22
N SER A 563 20.26 -5.80 24.31
CA SER A 563 21.58 -5.29 24.64
C SER A 563 22.69 -6.02 23.88
N TYR A 564 23.84 -5.36 23.73
CA TYR A 564 25.02 -5.92 23.08
C TYR A 564 25.49 -7.19 23.81
N GLU A 565 25.46 -7.19 25.16
CA GLU A 565 25.83 -8.33 25.98
C GLU A 565 24.89 -9.54 25.76
N ALA A 566 23.59 -9.30 25.53
CA ALA A 566 22.66 -10.36 25.19
C ALA A 566 22.93 -10.94 23.80
N ASN A 567 23.36 -10.11 22.85
CA ASN A 567 23.73 -10.57 21.52
C ASN A 567 25.03 -11.41 21.55
N ASP A 568 26.04 -10.93 22.27
CA ASP A 568 27.30 -11.67 22.48
C ASP A 568 27.06 -13.00 23.17
N LEU A 569 26.18 -13.03 24.18
CA LEU A 569 25.83 -14.26 24.88
C LEU A 569 25.12 -15.26 23.95
N ARG A 570 24.22 -14.79 23.06
CA ARG A 570 23.59 -15.64 22.04
C ARG A 570 24.62 -16.18 21.04
N LEU A 571 25.56 -15.36 20.59
CA LEU A 571 26.64 -15.78 19.69
C LEU A 571 27.55 -16.83 20.35
N LEU A 572 27.94 -16.60 21.59
CA LEU A 572 28.76 -17.53 22.37
C LEU A 572 28.03 -18.87 22.56
N VAL A 573 26.77 -18.84 23.00
CA VAL A 573 25.97 -20.05 23.19
C VAL A 573 25.66 -20.74 21.87
N GLY A 574 25.39 -20.00 20.79
CA GLY A 574 25.19 -20.56 19.45
C GLY A 574 26.45 -21.26 18.90
N ASN A 575 27.64 -20.78 19.26
CA ASN A 575 28.89 -21.44 18.90
C ASN A 575 29.15 -22.70 19.73
N MET A 576 28.82 -22.69 21.03
CA MET A 576 29.01 -23.84 21.91
C MET A 576 27.93 -24.93 21.77
N LEU A 577 26.70 -24.53 21.45
CA LEU A 577 25.53 -25.40 21.36
C LEU A 577 24.77 -25.15 20.05
N PRO A 578 25.34 -25.54 18.88
CA PRO A 578 24.81 -25.12 17.58
C PRO A 578 23.39 -25.59 17.30
N PHE A 579 22.95 -26.72 17.88
CA PHE A 579 21.61 -27.26 17.67
C PHE A 579 20.56 -26.73 18.68
N LEU A 580 20.98 -25.95 19.69
CA LEU A 580 20.10 -25.52 20.78
C LEU A 580 18.92 -24.67 20.29
N GLU A 581 19.17 -23.75 19.35
CA GLU A 581 18.13 -22.84 18.86
C GLU A 581 16.99 -23.62 18.19
N TYR A 582 17.33 -24.55 17.30
CA TYR A 582 16.35 -25.41 16.65
C TYR A 582 15.66 -26.33 17.67
N ALA A 583 16.44 -27.04 18.49
CA ALA A 583 15.91 -27.98 19.48
C ALA A 583 14.92 -27.31 20.43
N ASN A 584 15.30 -26.16 21.01
CA ASN A 584 14.47 -25.43 21.97
C ASN A 584 13.20 -24.87 21.33
N SER A 585 13.30 -24.36 20.09
CA SER A 585 12.18 -23.76 19.37
C SER A 585 11.20 -24.77 18.77
N GLN A 586 11.67 -25.96 18.38
CA GLN A 586 10.86 -26.95 17.65
C GLN A 586 10.48 -28.19 18.46
N LEU A 587 10.93 -28.33 19.71
CA LEU A 587 10.60 -29.47 20.58
C LEU A 587 9.09 -29.77 20.62
N PHE A 588 8.29 -28.76 20.99
CA PHE A 588 6.83 -28.90 21.11
C PHE A 588 6.14 -29.06 19.75
N SER A 589 6.74 -28.50 18.72
CA SER A 589 6.27 -28.59 17.34
C SER A 589 6.40 -30.02 16.79
N HIS A 590 7.49 -30.72 17.10
CA HIS A 590 7.65 -32.15 16.81
C HIS A 590 6.77 -33.01 17.72
N ALA A 591 6.65 -32.66 19.00
CA ALA A 591 5.78 -33.35 19.95
C ALA A 591 4.29 -33.32 19.50
N GLU A 592 3.80 -32.19 19.00
CA GLU A 592 2.43 -32.06 18.50
C GLU A 592 2.18 -32.94 17.27
N CYS A 593 3.15 -33.02 16.33
CA CYS A 593 3.06 -33.94 15.18
C CYS A 593 3.12 -35.43 15.58
N ALA A 594 3.86 -35.75 16.65
CA ALA A 594 3.97 -37.10 17.20
C ALA A 594 2.78 -37.51 18.09
N ALA A 595 1.87 -36.58 18.41
CA ALA A 595 0.86 -36.75 19.46
C ALA A 595 -0.09 -37.95 19.28
N ALA A 596 -0.24 -38.46 18.05
CA ALA A 596 -1.04 -39.65 17.74
C ALA A 596 -0.36 -40.97 18.12
N VAL A 597 0.98 -41.01 18.11
CA VAL A 597 1.76 -42.25 18.33
C VAL A 597 2.56 -42.25 19.63
N MET A 598 2.73 -41.09 20.27
CA MET A 598 3.48 -40.94 21.52
C MET A 598 2.59 -40.89 22.76
N SER A 599 3.13 -41.28 23.91
CA SER A 599 2.47 -41.03 25.20
C SER A 599 2.65 -39.58 25.62
N LYS A 600 1.61 -38.78 25.40
CA LYS A 600 1.56 -37.37 25.81
C LYS A 600 1.83 -37.20 27.31
N ILE A 601 1.26 -38.07 28.15
CA ILE A 601 1.42 -38.04 29.61
C ILE A 601 2.88 -38.23 29.99
N ARG A 602 3.53 -39.26 29.42
CA ARG A 602 4.94 -39.55 29.69
C ARG A 602 5.84 -38.39 29.28
N PHE A 603 5.64 -37.84 28.09
CA PHE A 603 6.39 -36.68 27.63
C PHE A 603 6.24 -35.47 28.58
N LEU A 604 5.01 -35.17 29.01
CA LEU A 604 4.76 -34.07 29.94
C LEU A 604 5.44 -34.30 31.29
N GLN A 605 5.43 -35.53 31.82
CA GLN A 605 6.12 -35.88 33.07
C GLN A 605 7.65 -35.77 32.93
N GLU A 606 8.22 -36.23 31.81
CA GLU A 606 9.66 -36.13 31.52
C GLU A 606 10.10 -34.68 31.27
N PHE A 607 9.23 -33.81 30.73
CA PHE A 607 9.54 -32.40 30.51
C PHE A 607 9.59 -31.58 31.81
N ARG A 608 8.86 -31.99 32.86
CA ARG A 608 8.77 -31.22 34.12
C ARG A 608 10.14 -30.89 34.75
N PRO A 609 11.07 -31.85 34.94
CA PRO A 609 12.40 -31.55 35.49
C PRO A 609 13.22 -30.56 34.65
N ILE A 610 13.06 -30.56 33.33
CA ILE A 610 13.85 -29.69 32.43
C ILE A 610 13.17 -28.36 32.10
N GLN A 611 11.93 -28.14 32.56
CA GLN A 611 11.14 -26.94 32.26
C GLN A 611 11.89 -25.64 32.60
N ALA A 612 12.57 -25.58 33.74
CA ALA A 612 13.33 -24.39 34.15
C ALA A 612 14.49 -24.09 33.18
N ALA A 613 15.21 -25.12 32.72
CA ALA A 613 16.30 -24.97 31.77
C ALA A 613 15.79 -24.53 30.40
N TRP A 614 14.71 -25.16 29.91
CA TRP A 614 14.06 -24.77 28.65
C TRP A 614 13.63 -23.29 28.68
N VAL A 615 13.07 -22.81 29.79
CA VAL A 615 12.68 -21.39 29.94
C VAL A 615 13.89 -20.46 29.86
N VAL A 616 15.03 -20.84 30.44
CA VAL A 616 16.25 -20.03 30.36
C VAL A 616 16.77 -19.97 28.93
N PHE A 617 16.81 -21.09 28.21
CA PHE A 617 17.22 -21.11 26.80
C PHE A 617 16.23 -20.37 25.89
N PHE A 618 14.93 -20.51 26.13
CA PHE A 618 13.91 -19.73 25.43
C PHE A 618 14.14 -18.21 25.60
N ASN A 619 14.39 -17.76 26.84
CA ASN A 619 14.62 -16.34 27.13
C ASN A 619 15.95 -15.83 26.59
N LEU A 620 16.98 -16.68 26.55
CA LEU A 620 18.27 -16.37 25.97
C LEU A 620 18.10 -16.10 24.47
N LEU A 621 17.39 -16.97 23.75
CA LEU A 621 17.18 -16.87 22.31
C LEU A 621 16.18 -15.76 21.92
N GLU A 622 15.26 -15.40 22.80
CA GLU A 622 14.25 -14.36 22.54
C GLU A 622 14.89 -12.96 22.45
N LYS A 623 14.66 -12.28 21.32
CA LYS A 623 15.22 -10.97 20.98
C LYS A 623 14.44 -9.81 21.61
N TYR A 624 13.17 -10.02 21.92
CA TYR A 624 12.30 -8.97 22.47
C TYR A 624 12.02 -9.19 23.94
N GLU A 625 12.37 -8.20 24.78
CA GLU A 625 12.17 -8.29 26.24
C GLU A 625 10.71 -8.60 26.60
N VAL A 626 9.75 -8.01 25.87
CA VAL A 626 8.30 -8.22 26.03
C VAL A 626 7.80 -9.62 25.64
N ARG A 627 8.67 -10.51 25.18
CA ARG A 627 8.32 -11.90 24.86
C ARG A 627 9.03 -12.91 25.76
N ARG A 628 9.96 -12.47 26.62
CA ARG A 628 10.64 -13.35 27.58
C ARG A 628 9.67 -13.84 28.66
N LEU A 629 9.82 -15.10 29.03
CA LEU A 629 9.01 -15.78 30.04
C LEU A 629 9.57 -15.54 31.44
N HIS A 630 8.70 -15.55 32.44
CA HIS A 630 9.13 -15.51 33.83
C HIS A 630 9.69 -16.87 34.26
N LYS A 631 10.66 -16.88 35.21
CA LYS A 631 11.32 -18.12 35.69
C LYS A 631 10.36 -19.17 36.26
N LYS A 632 9.17 -18.75 36.72
CA LYS A 632 8.11 -19.60 37.28
C LYS A 632 6.88 -19.70 36.35
N VAL A 633 7.06 -19.62 35.04
CA VAL A 633 5.95 -19.76 34.07
C VAL A 633 5.32 -21.15 34.16
N SER A 634 3.98 -21.21 34.12
CA SER A 634 3.25 -22.48 34.18
C SER A 634 3.36 -23.26 32.87
N LEU A 635 3.25 -24.59 32.93
CA LEU A 635 3.29 -25.43 31.73
C LEU A 635 2.13 -25.13 30.77
N LEU A 636 0.95 -24.81 31.28
CA LEU A 636 -0.19 -24.40 30.44
C LEU A 636 0.14 -23.15 29.61
N CYS A 637 0.85 -22.17 30.20
CA CYS A 637 1.31 -20.99 29.47
C CYS A 637 2.36 -21.34 28.40
N ILE A 638 3.29 -22.26 28.69
CA ILE A 638 4.29 -22.71 27.71
C ILE A 638 3.58 -23.36 26.51
N LEU A 639 2.69 -24.33 26.76
CA LEU A 639 1.93 -25.02 25.71
C LEU A 639 1.05 -24.06 24.90
N ALA A 640 0.48 -23.04 25.54
CA ALA A 640 -0.27 -21.98 24.89
C ALA A 640 0.59 -21.15 23.93
N ILE A 641 1.79 -20.74 24.36
CA ILE A 641 2.73 -19.97 23.53
C ILE A 641 3.27 -20.80 22.37
N GLN A 642 3.45 -22.10 22.58
CA GLN A 642 3.96 -23.05 21.57
C GLN A 642 2.86 -23.62 20.65
N ASN A 643 1.61 -23.19 20.84
CA ASN A 643 0.44 -23.63 20.07
C ASN A 643 0.20 -25.17 20.09
N SER A 644 0.54 -25.83 21.19
CA SER A 644 0.46 -27.30 21.32
C SER A 644 -0.91 -27.76 21.79
N SER A 645 -1.90 -27.68 20.91
CA SER A 645 -3.32 -27.86 21.24
C SER A 645 -3.66 -29.26 21.79
N SER A 646 -3.01 -30.31 21.29
CA SER A 646 -3.26 -31.70 21.67
C SER A 646 -2.67 -32.02 23.04
N LEU A 647 -1.45 -31.53 23.30
CA LEU A 647 -0.82 -31.60 24.61
C LEU A 647 -1.60 -30.79 25.65
N LEU A 648 -2.10 -29.61 25.24
CA LEU A 648 -2.87 -28.75 26.11
C LEU A 648 -4.21 -29.38 26.53
N ARG A 649 -4.92 -30.06 25.61
CA ARG A 649 -6.13 -30.83 25.93
C ARG A 649 -5.85 -31.93 26.95
N GLU A 650 -4.76 -32.66 26.79
CA GLU A 650 -4.36 -33.74 27.70
C GLU A 650 -4.00 -33.21 29.09
N CYS A 651 -3.27 -32.09 29.17
CA CYS A 651 -2.99 -31.43 30.44
C CYS A 651 -4.29 -31.02 31.17
N LEU A 652 -5.24 -30.43 30.43
CA LEU A 652 -6.50 -29.95 30.98
C LEU A 652 -7.44 -31.08 31.42
N SER A 653 -7.50 -32.21 30.68
CA SER A 653 -8.32 -33.36 31.06
C SER A 653 -7.83 -34.05 32.33
N LEU A 654 -6.50 -34.10 32.53
CA LEU A 654 -5.86 -34.78 33.67
C LEU A 654 -5.59 -33.84 34.86
N GLY A 655 -5.88 -32.55 34.75
CA GLY A 655 -5.59 -31.56 35.78
C GLY A 655 -4.09 -31.31 36.01
N ILE A 656 -3.23 -31.70 35.07
CA ILE A 656 -1.78 -31.55 35.16
C ILE A 656 -1.41 -30.07 35.03
N GLY A 657 -0.85 -29.49 36.09
CA GLY A 657 -0.46 -28.07 36.14
C GLY A 657 -1.54 -27.10 36.61
N ALA A 658 -2.71 -27.59 37.04
CA ALA A 658 -3.80 -26.78 37.59
C ALA A 658 -3.54 -26.28 39.04
N GLU A 659 -2.57 -26.88 39.74
CA GLU A 659 -2.16 -26.50 41.10
C GLU A 659 -0.96 -25.54 41.11
N GLU A 660 -0.34 -25.28 39.95
CA GLU A 660 0.73 -24.28 39.85
C GLU A 660 0.08 -22.90 40.02
N PRO A 661 0.46 -22.11 41.04
CA PRO A 661 -0.10 -20.79 41.16
C PRO A 661 0.19 -20.03 39.88
N THR A 662 -0.84 -19.55 39.15
CA THR A 662 -0.63 -18.57 38.08
C THR A 662 -0.27 -17.19 38.68
N LEU A 663 0.61 -17.20 39.68
CA LEU A 663 1.08 -16.01 40.35
C LEU A 663 2.17 -15.38 39.49
N ARG A 664 1.69 -14.47 38.64
CA ARG A 664 2.43 -13.32 38.12
C ARG A 664 3.59 -13.72 37.21
N VAL A 665 3.28 -13.98 35.94
CA VAL A 665 4.24 -13.61 34.89
C VAL A 665 4.51 -12.11 35.09
N SER A 666 5.75 -11.73 35.36
CA SER A 666 6.17 -10.34 35.52
C SER A 666 6.19 -9.63 34.15
N MET A 667 5.09 -9.68 33.43
CA MET A 667 4.95 -9.08 32.11
C MET A 667 3.65 -8.31 32.10
N GLU A 668 3.65 -7.12 31.52
CA GLU A 668 2.47 -6.28 31.39
C GLU A 668 1.35 -6.92 30.53
N HIS A 669 1.66 -8.01 29.81
CA HIS A 669 0.83 -8.60 28.76
C HIS A 669 0.23 -9.98 29.06
N TYR A 670 0.91 -10.85 29.84
CA TYR A 670 0.55 -12.27 30.00
C TYR A 670 -0.01 -12.56 31.38
N CYS A 671 -1.34 -12.48 31.55
CA CYS A 671 -1.97 -12.75 32.85
C CYS A 671 -2.54 -14.16 32.97
N THR A 672 -2.87 -14.83 31.87
CA THR A 672 -3.38 -16.22 31.85
C THR A 672 -2.82 -16.97 30.63
N PRO A 673 -2.89 -18.32 30.59
CA PRO A 673 -2.54 -19.08 29.38
C PRO A 673 -3.31 -18.61 28.14
N LEU A 674 -4.57 -18.20 28.31
CA LEU A 674 -5.40 -17.67 27.23
C LEU A 674 -4.82 -16.35 26.69
N HIS A 675 -4.44 -15.41 27.56
CA HIS A 675 -3.75 -14.19 27.12
C HIS A 675 -2.46 -14.49 26.36
N ALA A 676 -1.72 -15.51 26.79
CA ALA A 676 -0.48 -15.92 26.12
C ALA A 676 -0.73 -16.50 24.72
N ALA A 677 -1.72 -17.39 24.58
CA ALA A 677 -2.11 -17.92 23.28
C ALA A 677 -2.55 -16.80 22.32
N VAL A 678 -3.47 -15.94 22.78
CA VAL A 678 -4.02 -14.85 21.97
C VAL A 678 -2.96 -13.82 21.62
N PHE A 679 -2.09 -13.42 22.55
CA PHE A 679 -1.05 -12.45 22.25
C PHE A 679 -0.03 -12.99 21.23
N LYS A 680 0.31 -14.29 21.30
CA LYS A 680 1.28 -14.93 20.41
C LYS A 680 0.73 -15.28 19.03
N GLY A 681 -0.60 -15.40 18.88
CA GLY A 681 -1.20 -15.86 17.62
C GLY A 681 -1.53 -17.34 17.57
N SER A 682 -1.48 -18.04 18.71
CA SER A 682 -1.70 -19.48 18.82
C SER A 682 -3.20 -19.80 18.79
N GLN A 683 -3.80 -19.83 17.60
CA GLN A 683 -5.25 -19.94 17.43
C GLN A 683 -5.81 -21.25 18.00
N GLU A 684 -5.18 -22.38 17.71
CA GLU A 684 -5.62 -23.71 18.12
C GLU A 684 -5.55 -23.87 19.65
N ALA A 685 -4.45 -23.40 20.26
CA ALA A 685 -4.33 -23.40 21.71
C ALA A 685 -5.34 -22.46 22.39
N ALA A 686 -5.58 -21.27 21.82
CA ALA A 686 -6.59 -20.35 22.34
C ALA A 686 -7.99 -20.99 22.29
N GLU A 687 -8.37 -21.63 21.18
CA GLU A 687 -9.65 -22.34 21.07
C GLU A 687 -9.82 -23.44 22.11
N VAL A 688 -8.77 -24.23 22.37
CA VAL A 688 -8.80 -25.26 23.42
C VAL A 688 -9.03 -24.62 24.79
N LEU A 689 -8.30 -23.55 25.12
CA LEU A 689 -8.45 -22.86 26.40
C LEU A 689 -9.86 -22.26 26.57
N VAL A 690 -10.40 -21.66 25.50
CA VAL A 690 -11.78 -21.13 25.50
C VAL A 690 -12.80 -22.25 25.70
N ARG A 691 -12.61 -23.43 25.09
CA ARG A 691 -13.51 -24.58 25.27
C ARG A 691 -13.55 -25.08 26.71
N TYR A 692 -12.41 -25.06 27.41
CA TYR A 692 -12.29 -25.52 28.79
C TYR A 692 -12.62 -24.44 29.84
N SER A 693 -12.65 -23.17 29.46
CA SER A 693 -13.13 -22.09 30.34
C SER A 693 -14.64 -22.24 30.61
N ALA A 694 -15.05 -22.34 31.88
CA ALA A 694 -16.45 -22.46 32.29
C ALA A 694 -16.96 -21.14 32.88
N LYS A 695 -18.19 -20.76 32.52
CA LYS A 695 -18.88 -19.55 33.03
C LYS A 695 -19.47 -19.76 34.44
N ASN A 696 -19.68 -21.01 34.86
CA ASN A 696 -20.25 -21.36 36.18
C ASN A 696 -19.41 -22.42 36.90
N GLY A 697 -19.11 -22.16 38.18
CA GLY A 697 -18.35 -23.02 39.08
C GLY A 697 -19.06 -24.34 39.44
N GLY A 698 -19.20 -25.24 38.46
CA GLY A 698 -19.60 -26.62 38.68
C GLY A 698 -18.42 -27.49 39.14
N SER A 699 -18.35 -27.75 40.45
CA SER A 699 -17.72 -28.90 41.12
C SER A 699 -16.34 -29.44 40.65
N LEU A 700 -15.41 -28.60 40.18
CA LEU A 700 -13.98 -28.95 40.10
C LEU A 700 -13.13 -27.77 40.61
N ARG A 701 -12.34 -28.05 41.67
CA ARG A 701 -11.36 -27.23 42.42
C ARG A 701 -11.36 -25.70 42.17
N LYS A 702 -11.88 -24.97 43.17
CA LYS A 702 -12.23 -23.54 43.24
C LYS A 702 -11.15 -22.47 42.86
N GLN A 703 -9.91 -22.84 42.55
CA GLN A 703 -8.82 -21.87 42.28
C GLN A 703 -8.37 -21.85 40.81
N ALA A 704 -8.16 -23.02 40.18
CA ALA A 704 -7.76 -23.13 38.77
C ALA A 704 -8.82 -22.59 37.78
N VAL A 705 -10.10 -22.68 38.15
CA VAL A 705 -11.24 -22.25 37.32
C VAL A 705 -11.38 -20.73 37.24
N ARG A 706 -10.92 -19.98 38.26
CA ARG A 706 -10.95 -18.50 38.25
C ARG A 706 -9.91 -17.89 37.30
N GLU A 707 -8.79 -18.57 37.11
CA GLU A 707 -7.63 -18.08 36.34
C GLU A 707 -7.72 -18.42 34.84
N LEU A 708 -8.66 -19.31 34.47
CA LEU A 708 -9.02 -19.65 33.08
C LEU A 708 -10.29 -18.93 32.59
N HIS A 709 -10.85 -18.02 33.39
CA HIS A 709 -12.04 -17.26 32.98
C HIS A 709 -11.72 -16.37 31.76
N ILE A 710 -12.65 -16.33 30.80
CA ILE A 710 -12.45 -15.64 29.50
C ILE A 710 -12.29 -14.11 29.65
N ASP A 711 -12.91 -13.55 30.68
CA ASP A 711 -12.94 -12.10 30.93
C ASP A 711 -11.88 -11.64 31.95
N VAL A 712 -10.87 -12.45 32.24
CA VAL A 712 -9.73 -11.98 33.03
C VAL A 712 -9.09 -10.80 32.30
N VAL A 713 -8.78 -9.73 33.03
CA VAL A 713 -8.07 -8.57 32.52
C VAL A 713 -6.60 -8.66 32.85
N ASN A 714 -5.74 -8.32 31.88
CA ASN A 714 -4.31 -8.21 32.14
C ASN A 714 -3.95 -6.91 32.88
N LYS A 715 -2.67 -6.74 33.24
CA LYS A 715 -2.18 -5.52 33.91
C LYS A 715 -2.48 -4.23 33.13
N ARG A 716 -2.60 -4.30 31.80
CA ARG A 716 -2.97 -3.17 30.92
C ARG A 716 -4.48 -2.96 30.81
N GLY A 717 -5.29 -3.67 31.59
CA GLY A 717 -6.75 -3.56 31.56
C GLY A 717 -7.38 -4.14 30.29
N ARG A 718 -6.71 -5.08 29.61
CA ARG A 718 -7.20 -5.69 28.36
C ARG A 718 -7.64 -7.13 28.59
N THR A 719 -8.78 -7.53 28.02
CA THR A 719 -9.29 -8.90 28.02
C THR A 719 -8.63 -9.73 26.91
N ALA A 720 -8.83 -11.05 26.93
CA ALA A 720 -8.43 -11.91 25.81
C ALA A 720 -9.13 -11.52 24.50
N LEU A 721 -10.39 -11.08 24.57
CA LEU A 721 -11.17 -10.65 23.40
C LEU A 721 -10.58 -9.41 22.74
N SER A 722 -10.20 -8.37 23.50
CA SER A 722 -9.62 -7.16 22.90
C SER A 722 -8.26 -7.44 22.24
N ILE A 723 -7.44 -8.32 22.81
CA ILE A 723 -6.17 -8.73 22.18
C ILE A 723 -6.44 -9.57 20.92
N ALA A 724 -7.45 -10.45 20.92
CA ALA A 724 -7.79 -11.26 19.75
C ALA A 724 -8.24 -10.40 18.57
N VAL A 725 -9.03 -9.35 18.85
CA VAL A 725 -9.41 -8.33 17.86
C VAL A 725 -8.18 -7.55 17.39
N GLU A 726 -7.33 -7.08 18.32
CA GLU A 726 -6.09 -6.37 18.00
C GLU A 726 -5.18 -7.19 17.07
N LYS A 727 -5.17 -8.53 17.23
CA LYS A 727 -4.35 -9.47 16.45
C LYS A 727 -5.07 -10.07 15.23
N GLU A 728 -6.26 -9.59 14.85
CA GLU A 728 -7.02 -10.06 13.68
C GLU A 728 -7.36 -11.57 13.72
N GLN A 729 -7.50 -12.16 14.93
CA GLN A 729 -7.74 -13.60 15.11
C GLN A 729 -9.24 -13.95 15.05
N SER A 730 -9.81 -13.95 13.86
CA SER A 730 -11.25 -14.18 13.64
C SER A 730 -11.81 -15.47 14.28
N ARG A 731 -11.07 -16.57 14.18
CA ARG A 731 -11.46 -17.87 14.79
C ARG A 731 -11.56 -17.79 16.31
N VAL A 732 -10.58 -17.15 16.94
CA VAL A 732 -10.52 -16.99 18.39
C VAL A 732 -11.57 -16.00 18.88
N VAL A 733 -11.76 -14.87 18.18
CA VAL A 733 -12.83 -13.91 18.47
C VAL A 733 -14.20 -14.60 18.44
N ARG A 734 -14.48 -15.37 17.39
CA ARG A 734 -15.72 -16.16 17.30
C ARG A 734 -15.86 -17.16 18.44
N ALA A 735 -14.79 -17.86 18.81
CA ALA A 735 -14.82 -18.82 19.92
C ALA A 735 -15.13 -18.14 21.27
N LEU A 736 -14.49 -16.99 21.55
CA LEU A 736 -14.71 -16.19 22.76
C LEU A 736 -16.14 -15.64 22.84
N LEU A 737 -16.66 -15.08 21.74
CA LEU A 737 -18.01 -14.52 21.69
C LEU A 737 -19.08 -15.60 21.85
N ARG A 738 -18.91 -16.77 21.23
CA ARG A 738 -19.82 -17.93 21.42
C ARG A 738 -19.89 -18.40 22.88
N ARG A 739 -18.82 -18.21 23.65
CA ARG A 739 -18.78 -18.50 25.09
C ARG A 739 -19.22 -17.31 25.96
N GLY A 740 -19.67 -16.22 25.34
CA GLY A 740 -20.21 -15.04 26.00
C GLY A 740 -19.16 -14.23 26.75
N ALA A 741 -18.00 -14.01 26.12
CA ALA A 741 -16.99 -13.07 26.58
C ALA A 741 -17.55 -11.63 26.66
N ASP A 742 -17.05 -10.84 27.60
CA ASP A 742 -17.45 -9.46 27.82
C ASP A 742 -17.00 -8.56 26.65
N THR A 743 -17.99 -8.02 25.94
CA THR A 743 -17.82 -7.09 24.82
C THR A 743 -17.77 -5.63 25.26
N THR A 744 -18.10 -5.34 26.52
CA THR A 744 -18.27 -3.98 27.05
C THR A 744 -17.07 -3.46 27.83
N HIS A 745 -16.18 -4.36 28.25
CA HIS A 745 -14.99 -3.99 29.01
C HIS A 745 -14.09 -3.04 28.22
N LYS A 746 -13.80 -1.87 28.79
CA LYS A 746 -12.95 -0.85 28.18
C LYS A 746 -11.50 -1.04 28.59
N ASP A 747 -10.59 -0.93 27.62
CA ASP A 747 -9.16 -0.87 27.93
C ASP A 747 -8.78 0.48 28.58
N ARG A 748 -7.49 0.64 28.91
CA ARG A 748 -6.98 1.90 29.50
C ARG A 748 -7.14 3.13 28.61
N ASN A 749 -7.35 2.95 27.31
CA ASN A 749 -7.60 4.02 26.35
C ASN A 749 -9.11 4.30 26.20
N GLY A 750 -9.97 3.54 26.87
CA GLY A 750 -11.42 3.70 26.81
C GLY A 750 -12.09 2.94 25.67
N HIS A 751 -11.36 2.13 24.90
CA HIS A 751 -11.91 1.38 23.76
C HIS A 751 -12.46 0.02 24.20
N THR A 752 -13.66 -0.32 23.72
CA THR A 752 -14.19 -1.69 23.83
C THR A 752 -13.59 -2.59 22.75
N PRO A 753 -13.59 -3.94 22.91
CA PRO A 753 -13.21 -4.86 21.85
C PRO A 753 -13.99 -4.64 20.54
N PHE A 754 -15.24 -4.19 20.64
CA PHE A 754 -16.08 -3.86 19.49
C PHE A 754 -15.58 -2.61 18.77
N ASP A 755 -15.34 -1.52 19.50
CA ASP A 755 -14.80 -0.27 18.94
C ASP A 755 -13.49 -0.53 18.19
N MET A 756 -12.60 -1.31 18.80
CA MET A 756 -11.33 -1.71 18.18
C MET A 756 -11.52 -2.52 16.89
N ALA A 757 -12.54 -3.38 16.81
CA ALA A 757 -12.82 -4.19 15.64
C ALA A 757 -13.29 -3.32 14.46
N ILE A 758 -14.12 -2.32 14.76
CA ILE A 758 -14.63 -1.36 13.77
C ILE A 758 -13.52 -0.41 13.35
N GLU A 759 -12.77 0.20 14.26
CA GLU A 759 -11.66 1.10 13.92
C GLU A 759 -10.62 0.43 13.01
N LYS A 760 -10.35 -0.86 13.22
CA LYS A 760 -9.42 -1.63 12.37
C LYS A 760 -9.96 -1.96 10.98
N GLY A 761 -11.27 -1.96 10.78
CA GLY A 761 -11.89 -2.32 9.50
C GLY A 761 -11.71 -3.79 9.10
N HIS A 762 -11.37 -4.68 10.04
CA HIS A 762 -11.17 -6.10 9.75
C HIS A 762 -12.51 -6.87 9.90
N VAL A 763 -13.22 -7.02 8.78
CA VAL A 763 -14.55 -7.66 8.69
C VAL A 763 -14.65 -9.00 9.43
N PRO A 764 -13.72 -9.96 9.28
CA PRO A 764 -13.84 -11.27 9.93
C PRO A 764 -13.79 -11.24 11.46
N THR A 765 -13.27 -10.17 12.08
CA THR A 765 -13.28 -10.00 13.54
C THR A 765 -14.44 -9.16 14.04
N ALA A 766 -14.99 -8.27 13.22
CA ALA A 766 -16.14 -7.44 13.58
C ALA A 766 -17.47 -8.18 13.43
N MET A 767 -17.67 -8.92 12.34
CA MET A 767 -18.92 -9.62 12.06
C MET A 767 -19.37 -10.60 13.16
N PRO A 768 -18.48 -11.36 13.82
CA PRO A 768 -18.86 -12.24 14.91
C PRO A 768 -19.54 -11.56 16.11
N PHE A 769 -19.41 -10.24 16.29
CA PHE A 769 -20.12 -9.51 17.34
C PHE A 769 -21.64 -9.41 17.10
N PHE A 770 -22.08 -9.65 15.87
CA PHE A 770 -23.50 -9.70 15.48
C PHE A 770 -24.02 -11.15 15.34
N ASP A 771 -23.22 -12.15 15.72
CA ASP A 771 -23.66 -13.56 15.75
C ASP A 771 -24.45 -13.84 17.04
N PRO A 772 -25.48 -14.71 16.98
CA PRO A 772 -26.18 -15.12 18.19
C PRO A 772 -25.23 -15.86 19.16
N VAL A 773 -25.25 -15.47 20.44
CA VAL A 773 -24.55 -16.18 21.52
C VAL A 773 -25.35 -17.44 21.87
N ASP A 774 -24.62 -18.50 22.21
CA ASP A 774 -25.22 -19.76 22.63
C ASP A 774 -26.10 -19.57 23.89
N PRO A 775 -27.41 -19.91 23.84
CA PRO A 775 -28.34 -19.70 24.94
C PRO A 775 -27.95 -20.44 26.22
N ALA A 776 -27.10 -21.48 26.14
CA ALA A 776 -26.59 -22.20 27.31
C ALA A 776 -25.66 -21.36 28.21
N TYR A 777 -25.14 -20.22 27.73
CA TYR A 777 -24.17 -19.37 28.43
C TYR A 777 -24.65 -17.93 28.66
N SER A 778 -25.94 -17.66 28.40
CA SER A 778 -26.61 -16.37 28.64
C SER A 778 -27.19 -16.31 30.06
N VAL A 779 -26.58 -15.50 30.94
CA VAL A 779 -27.09 -15.26 32.31
C VAL A 779 -27.91 -13.95 32.40
N CYS A 780 -28.04 -13.18 31.32
CA CYS A 780 -28.85 -11.97 31.34
C CYS A 780 -29.51 -11.69 29.96
N PRO A 781 -30.84 -11.86 29.82
CA PRO A 781 -31.58 -11.50 28.60
C PRO A 781 -31.46 -10.02 28.22
N GLN A 782 -31.10 -9.16 29.17
CA GLN A 782 -31.06 -7.70 29.00
C GLN A 782 -29.82 -7.20 28.22
N GLN A 783 -28.72 -7.96 28.17
CA GLN A 783 -27.56 -7.67 27.30
C GLN A 783 -27.76 -8.14 25.86
N TYR A 784 -28.70 -9.06 25.63
CA TYR A 784 -29.01 -9.65 24.33
C TYR A 784 -29.97 -8.80 23.49
N GLN A 785 -30.61 -7.79 24.11
CA GLN A 785 -31.73 -7.07 23.49
C GLN A 785 -31.62 -5.55 23.52
N ARG A 786 -30.73 -4.94 24.29
CA ARG A 786 -30.44 -3.51 24.11
C ARG A 786 -29.43 -3.35 22.98
N ASN A 787 -30.00 -3.25 21.77
CA ASN A 787 -29.47 -2.58 20.59
C ASN A 787 -28.72 -3.41 19.54
N SER A 788 -29.13 -4.62 19.13
CA SER A 788 -28.52 -5.22 17.92
C SER A 788 -28.76 -4.35 16.67
N THR A 789 -29.96 -3.76 16.54
CA THR A 789 -30.32 -2.80 15.49
C THR A 789 -29.64 -1.45 15.67
N GLU A 790 -29.72 -0.87 16.86
CA GLU A 790 -29.16 0.46 17.15
C GLU A 790 -27.62 0.46 17.20
N LEU A 791 -26.99 -0.62 17.65
CA LEU A 791 -25.54 -0.83 17.52
C LEU A 791 -25.17 -1.01 16.04
N LEU A 792 -25.92 -1.80 15.27
CA LEU A 792 -25.69 -1.94 13.82
C LEU A 792 -25.75 -0.59 13.11
N LYS A 793 -26.74 0.25 13.45
CA LYS A 793 -26.89 1.63 12.94
C LYS A 793 -25.71 2.52 13.31
N GLN A 794 -25.33 2.56 14.59
CA GLN A 794 -24.14 3.30 15.05
C GLN A 794 -22.85 2.82 14.37
N THR A 795 -22.77 1.52 14.10
CA THR A 795 -21.61 0.90 13.46
C THR A 795 -21.56 1.19 11.97
N ILE A 796 -22.71 1.21 11.28
CA ILE A 796 -22.83 1.69 9.90
C ILE A 796 -22.40 3.16 9.83
N ALA A 797 -22.87 4.01 10.76
CA ALA A 797 -22.47 5.41 10.85
C ALA A 797 -20.95 5.57 11.02
N LEU A 798 -20.34 4.77 11.90
CA LEU A 798 -18.89 4.76 12.13
C LEU A 798 -18.13 4.23 10.90
N ALA A 799 -18.60 3.17 10.24
CA ALA A 799 -17.98 2.63 9.03
C ALA A 799 -18.02 3.64 7.87
N VAL A 800 -19.12 4.40 7.73
CA VAL A 800 -19.23 5.52 6.80
C VAL A 800 -18.22 6.62 7.15
N ARG A 801 -18.17 7.06 8.41
CA ARG A 801 -17.23 8.09 8.88
C ARG A 801 -15.77 7.69 8.68
N LEU A 802 -15.44 6.42 8.91
CA LEU A 802 -14.10 5.86 8.75
C LEU A 802 -13.78 5.42 7.31
N ARG A 803 -14.71 5.56 6.36
CA ARG A 803 -14.57 5.18 4.94
C ARG A 803 -14.16 3.72 4.73
N GLN A 804 -14.89 2.81 5.38
CA GLN A 804 -14.59 1.38 5.35
C GLN A 804 -15.53 0.60 4.43
N ASP A 805 -15.24 0.60 3.13
CA ASP A 805 -16.07 0.00 2.08
C ASP A 805 -16.45 -1.47 2.37
N LYS A 806 -15.46 -2.32 2.68
CA LYS A 806 -15.69 -3.75 2.94
C LYS A 806 -16.49 -4.00 4.23
N MET A 807 -16.30 -3.16 5.25
CA MET A 807 -17.05 -3.26 6.50
C MET A 807 -18.49 -2.84 6.28
N LEU A 808 -18.71 -1.74 5.56
CA LEU A 808 -20.05 -1.24 5.25
C LEU A 808 -20.87 -2.26 4.47
N ASP A 809 -20.33 -2.82 3.39
CA ASP A 809 -21.02 -3.84 2.58
C ASP A 809 -21.42 -5.07 3.42
N ALA A 810 -20.49 -5.54 4.28
CA ALA A 810 -20.77 -6.66 5.17
C ALA A 810 -21.83 -6.33 6.24
N LEU A 811 -21.84 -5.10 6.78
CA LEU A 811 -22.84 -4.66 7.77
C LEU A 811 -24.23 -4.53 7.14
N LEU A 812 -24.34 -3.99 5.93
CA LEU A 812 -25.63 -3.85 5.22
C LEU A 812 -26.22 -5.22 4.87
N LYS A 813 -25.39 -6.13 4.33
CA LYS A 813 -25.80 -7.53 4.11
C LYS A 813 -26.28 -8.18 5.40
N ARG A 814 -25.54 -8.01 6.50
CA ARG A 814 -25.94 -8.54 7.81
C ARG A 814 -27.25 -7.92 8.33
N GLY A 815 -27.47 -6.63 8.08
CA GLY A 815 -28.74 -5.96 8.40
C GLY A 815 -29.92 -6.59 7.65
N SER A 816 -29.75 -6.88 6.36
CA SER A 816 -30.78 -7.56 5.55
C SER A 816 -31.04 -9.00 6.03
N GLU A 817 -30.01 -9.77 6.39
CA GLU A 817 -30.14 -11.12 6.97
C GLU A 817 -30.93 -11.12 8.28
N LEU A 818 -30.74 -10.09 9.10
CA LEU A 818 -31.40 -9.93 10.38
C LEU A 818 -32.82 -9.32 10.27
N GLY A 819 -33.27 -8.98 9.05
CA GLY A 819 -34.57 -8.35 8.81
C GLY A 819 -34.70 -6.94 9.41
N VAL A 820 -33.57 -6.24 9.59
CA VAL A 820 -33.57 -4.87 10.11
C VAL A 820 -33.96 -3.92 9.00
N ASP A 821 -35.10 -3.26 9.15
CA ASP A 821 -35.51 -2.19 8.23
C ASP A 821 -34.59 -0.98 8.45
N LEU A 822 -33.60 -0.85 7.56
CA LEU A 822 -32.71 0.29 7.47
C LEU A 822 -33.32 1.41 6.61
N GLY A 823 -34.49 1.24 5.99
CA GLY A 823 -35.01 2.10 4.92
C GLY A 823 -34.97 3.60 5.24
N GLY A 824 -35.50 4.01 6.39
CA GLY A 824 -35.49 5.41 6.81
C GLY A 824 -34.10 5.98 7.14
N GLU A 825 -33.16 5.15 7.59
CA GLU A 825 -31.78 5.60 7.91
C GLU A 825 -30.82 5.42 6.73
N SER A 826 -31.12 4.54 5.78
CA SER A 826 -30.34 4.32 4.57
C SER A 826 -30.33 5.57 3.70
N SER A 827 -31.47 6.27 3.62
CA SER A 827 -31.56 7.60 2.99
C SER A 827 -30.69 8.62 3.75
N HIS A 828 -30.78 8.67 5.09
CA HIS A 828 -29.93 9.56 5.90
C HIS A 828 -28.42 9.30 5.72
N PHE A 829 -27.99 8.03 5.70
CA PHE A 829 -26.59 7.69 5.46
C PHE A 829 -26.16 7.96 4.02
N ALA A 830 -27.02 7.71 3.04
CA ALA A 830 -26.77 8.09 1.65
C ALA A 830 -26.58 9.61 1.51
N GLU A 831 -27.41 10.43 2.17
CA GLU A 831 -27.23 11.88 2.21
C GLU A 831 -25.87 12.28 2.81
N VAL A 832 -25.48 11.68 3.94
CA VAL A 832 -24.18 11.95 4.59
C VAL A 832 -23.04 11.58 3.65
N VAL A 833 -23.11 10.42 2.99
CA VAL A 833 -22.12 9.97 2.01
C VAL A 833 -22.03 10.90 0.81
N VAL A 834 -23.16 11.42 0.32
CA VAL A 834 -23.22 12.41 -0.76
C VAL A 834 -22.57 13.73 -0.33
N ARG A 835 -22.86 14.22 0.89
CA ARG A 835 -22.22 15.44 1.45
C ARG A 835 -20.70 15.28 1.59
N GLU A 836 -20.25 14.09 1.99
CA GLU A 836 -18.82 13.75 2.14
C GLU A 836 -18.12 13.41 0.81
N LYS A 837 -18.86 13.38 -0.31
CA LYS A 837 -18.36 13.09 -1.67
C LYS A 837 -17.68 11.72 -1.82
N VAL A 838 -18.17 10.69 -1.12
CA VAL A 838 -17.57 9.34 -1.15
C VAL A 838 -18.38 8.38 -2.04
N THR A 839 -18.11 8.39 -3.34
CA THR A 839 -18.90 7.62 -4.34
C THR A 839 -18.84 6.10 -4.14
N SER A 840 -17.74 5.54 -3.63
CA SER A 840 -17.63 4.09 -3.39
C SER A 840 -18.64 3.60 -2.35
N LEU A 841 -18.82 4.35 -1.25
CA LEU A 841 -19.81 4.04 -0.23
C LEU A 841 -21.24 4.23 -0.74
N LEU A 842 -21.48 5.23 -1.58
CA LEU A 842 -22.82 5.46 -2.14
C LEU A 842 -23.24 4.26 -2.99
N ARG A 843 -22.34 3.77 -3.85
CA ARG A 843 -22.60 2.58 -4.66
C ARG A 843 -22.97 1.37 -3.79
N ILE A 844 -22.27 1.19 -2.67
CA ILE A 844 -22.58 0.11 -1.71
C ILE A 844 -24.00 0.27 -1.12
N PHE A 845 -24.42 1.49 -0.78
CA PHE A 845 -25.79 1.72 -0.31
C PHE A 845 -26.85 1.43 -1.40
N LEU A 846 -26.60 1.86 -2.64
CA LEU A 846 -27.50 1.62 -3.77
C LEU A 846 -27.59 0.13 -4.12
N ASP A 847 -26.46 -0.57 -4.17
CA ASP A 847 -26.41 -2.03 -4.41
C ASP A 847 -27.16 -2.82 -3.33
N ASN A 848 -27.30 -2.26 -2.12
CA ASN A 848 -28.07 -2.83 -1.00
C ASN A 848 -29.51 -2.25 -0.89
N GLY A 849 -30.01 -1.57 -1.93
CA GLY A 849 -31.41 -1.17 -2.04
C GLY A 849 -31.79 0.13 -1.33
N ALA A 850 -30.82 1.03 -1.05
CA ALA A 850 -31.15 2.36 -0.57
C ALA A 850 -32.03 3.11 -1.59
N PRO A 851 -33.11 3.79 -1.15
CA PRO A 851 -33.98 4.52 -2.06
C PRO A 851 -33.22 5.68 -2.71
N VAL A 852 -33.44 5.84 -4.01
CA VAL A 852 -32.99 6.99 -4.77
C VAL A 852 -34.16 7.97 -4.84
N ASP A 853 -34.16 8.95 -3.96
CA ASP A 853 -35.16 10.01 -3.95
C ASP A 853 -34.64 11.30 -4.64
N ASP A 854 -35.58 12.19 -4.96
CA ASP A 854 -35.33 13.47 -5.62
C ASP A 854 -34.39 14.36 -4.81
N ASP A 855 -34.50 14.33 -3.48
CA ASP A 855 -33.71 15.12 -2.55
C ASP A 855 -32.24 14.72 -2.56
N LEU A 856 -31.96 13.41 -2.64
CA LEU A 856 -30.60 12.86 -2.72
C LEU A 856 -29.91 13.26 -4.03
N LEU A 857 -30.63 13.23 -5.16
CA LEU A 857 -30.12 13.72 -6.45
C LEU A 857 -29.84 15.23 -6.39
N CYS A 858 -30.77 16.02 -5.84
CA CYS A 858 -30.58 17.46 -5.65
C CYS A 858 -29.37 17.79 -4.78
N LEU A 859 -29.17 17.04 -3.69
CA LEU A 859 -28.03 17.20 -2.79
C LEU A 859 -26.71 16.88 -3.51
N ALA A 860 -26.70 15.82 -4.33
CA ALA A 860 -25.54 15.46 -5.14
C ALA A 860 -25.20 16.55 -6.16
N VAL A 861 -26.20 17.13 -6.82
CA VAL A 861 -26.04 18.24 -7.77
C VAL A 861 -25.49 19.49 -7.07
N ARG A 862 -26.03 19.86 -5.90
CA ARG A 862 -25.53 21.00 -5.10
C ARG A 862 -24.08 20.82 -4.64
N SER A 863 -23.64 19.58 -4.44
CA SER A 863 -22.25 19.27 -4.06
C SER A 863 -21.23 19.41 -5.20
N CYS A 864 -21.70 19.61 -6.44
CA CYS A 864 -20.91 19.66 -7.68
C CYS A 864 -19.98 18.44 -7.86
N HIS A 865 -20.46 17.23 -7.54
CA HIS A 865 -19.68 16.00 -7.66
C HIS A 865 -20.23 15.09 -8.76
N LYS A 866 -19.71 15.24 -9.98
CA LYS A 866 -20.16 14.52 -11.19
C LYS A 866 -20.26 13.00 -11.00
N ALA A 867 -19.28 12.38 -10.37
CA ALA A 867 -19.28 10.91 -10.19
C ALA A 867 -20.42 10.43 -9.26
N THR A 868 -20.79 11.22 -8.26
CA THR A 868 -21.94 10.91 -7.39
C THR A 868 -23.25 11.07 -8.15
N VAL A 869 -23.40 12.16 -8.90
CA VAL A 869 -24.58 12.40 -9.76
C VAL A 869 -24.72 11.28 -10.79
N GLN A 870 -23.64 10.92 -11.49
CA GLN A 870 -23.63 9.81 -12.43
C GLN A 870 -24.09 8.49 -11.79
N THR A 871 -23.60 8.19 -10.59
CA THR A 871 -23.95 6.95 -9.87
C THR A 871 -25.43 6.91 -9.50
N LEU A 872 -26.03 8.03 -9.09
CA LEU A 872 -27.47 8.11 -8.82
C LEU A 872 -28.30 7.99 -10.11
N LEU A 873 -27.85 8.61 -11.21
CA LEU A 873 -28.54 8.51 -12.51
C LEU A 873 -28.45 7.11 -13.13
N ASP A 874 -27.37 6.36 -12.85
CA ASP A 874 -27.27 4.96 -13.24
C ASP A 874 -28.13 4.03 -12.37
N ALA A 875 -28.64 4.53 -11.24
CA ALA A 875 -29.60 3.86 -10.36
C ALA A 875 -31.05 4.38 -10.57
N ASP A 876 -31.35 4.87 -11.78
CA ASP A 876 -32.69 5.32 -12.23
C ASP A 876 -33.32 6.44 -11.37
N ALA A 877 -32.52 7.40 -10.88
CA ALA A 877 -33.04 8.60 -10.21
C ALA A 877 -34.03 9.37 -11.10
N ASP A 878 -35.14 9.85 -10.51
CA ASP A 878 -36.15 10.62 -11.24
C ASP A 878 -35.64 12.04 -11.59
N LEU A 879 -35.51 12.28 -12.89
CA LEU A 879 -35.07 13.55 -13.45
C LEU A 879 -36.21 14.58 -13.59
N TYR A 880 -37.47 14.12 -13.64
CA TYR A 880 -38.61 14.98 -13.97
C TYR A 880 -39.13 15.74 -12.76
N ARG A 881 -39.10 15.13 -11.58
CA ARG A 881 -39.62 15.76 -10.33
C ARG A 881 -38.58 16.52 -9.53
N SER A 882 -37.31 16.17 -9.66
CA SER A 882 -36.24 16.66 -8.77
C SER A 882 -35.84 18.12 -8.99
N GLY A 883 -36.12 18.74 -10.14
CA GLY A 883 -35.58 20.09 -10.42
C GLY A 883 -34.04 20.13 -10.47
N ALA A 884 -33.38 18.98 -10.59
CA ALA A 884 -31.92 18.82 -10.61
C ALA A 884 -31.25 19.71 -11.68
N LEU A 885 -31.86 19.83 -12.86
CA LEU A 885 -31.35 20.67 -13.94
C LEU A 885 -31.38 22.16 -13.58
N HIS A 886 -32.38 22.62 -12.82
CA HIS A 886 -32.44 24.01 -12.32
C HIS A 886 -31.30 24.29 -11.34
N LEU A 887 -31.05 23.37 -10.41
CA LEU A 887 -29.97 23.49 -9.43
C LEU A 887 -28.58 23.45 -10.08
N ALA A 888 -28.38 22.57 -11.07
CA ALA A 888 -27.14 22.51 -11.84
C ALA A 888 -26.92 23.80 -12.67
N ALA A 889 -27.99 24.30 -13.28
CA ALA A 889 -27.97 25.56 -14.01
C ALA A 889 -27.75 26.76 -13.09
N GLU A 890 -28.19 26.71 -11.83
CA GLU A 890 -27.93 27.75 -10.83
C GLU A 890 -26.49 27.68 -10.28
N SER A 891 -25.96 26.48 -10.04
CA SER A 891 -24.64 26.27 -9.43
C SER A 891 -23.46 26.55 -10.37
N GLY A 892 -23.67 26.50 -11.69
CA GLY A 892 -22.63 26.80 -12.67
C GLY A 892 -21.81 25.61 -13.14
N ASP A 893 -22.20 24.38 -12.79
CA ASP A 893 -21.48 23.17 -13.21
C ASP A 893 -21.92 22.68 -14.59
N ASN A 894 -21.20 23.12 -15.63
CA ASN A 894 -21.41 22.71 -17.02
C ASN A 894 -21.42 21.19 -17.19
N THR A 895 -20.56 20.47 -16.45
CA THR A 895 -20.38 19.02 -16.64
C THR A 895 -21.56 18.21 -16.10
N ILE A 896 -22.21 18.71 -15.06
CA ILE A 896 -23.42 18.12 -14.51
C ILE A 896 -24.62 18.48 -15.39
N VAL A 897 -24.70 19.70 -15.92
CA VAL A 897 -25.75 20.08 -16.89
C VAL A 897 -25.70 19.19 -18.13
N GLU A 898 -24.52 19.04 -18.75
CA GLU A 898 -24.34 18.15 -19.91
C GLU A 898 -24.73 16.70 -19.58
N LEU A 899 -24.37 16.21 -18.39
CA LEU A 899 -24.72 14.87 -17.94
C LEU A 899 -26.23 14.67 -17.76
N LEU A 900 -26.91 15.62 -17.09
CA LEU A 900 -28.36 15.55 -16.86
C LEU A 900 -29.14 15.58 -18.17
N LEU A 901 -28.73 16.45 -19.11
CA LEU A 901 -29.32 16.53 -20.45
C LEU A 901 -29.11 15.24 -21.25
N GLN A 902 -27.89 14.67 -21.23
CA GLN A 902 -27.59 13.38 -21.85
C GLN A 902 -28.48 12.25 -21.31
N LYS A 903 -28.86 12.31 -20.03
CA LYS A 903 -29.73 11.34 -19.37
C LYS A 903 -31.23 11.65 -19.52
N GLY A 904 -31.60 12.66 -20.31
CA GLY A 904 -32.98 12.97 -20.67
C GLY A 904 -33.70 13.92 -19.73
N ALA A 905 -32.98 14.76 -18.98
CA ALA A 905 -33.61 15.81 -18.17
C ALA A 905 -34.40 16.79 -19.06
N ASP A 906 -35.60 17.16 -18.63
CA ASP A 906 -36.46 18.08 -19.38
C ASP A 906 -35.90 19.50 -19.38
N VAL A 907 -35.43 19.93 -20.54
CA VAL A 907 -34.89 21.28 -20.78
C VAL A 907 -35.95 22.38 -20.58
N GLN A 908 -37.23 22.04 -20.71
CA GLN A 908 -38.37 22.95 -20.52
C GLN A 908 -38.99 22.85 -19.13
N GLY A 909 -38.44 21.99 -18.25
CA GLY A 909 -38.94 21.81 -16.90
C GLY A 909 -39.10 23.14 -16.18
N GLN A 910 -40.12 23.27 -15.35
CA GLN A 910 -40.41 24.49 -14.61
C GLN A 910 -40.38 24.21 -13.11
N ASP A 911 -39.73 25.10 -12.35
CA ASP A 911 -39.83 25.06 -10.90
C ASP A 911 -41.19 25.57 -10.38
N GLU A 912 -41.40 25.55 -9.06
CA GLU A 912 -42.64 26.01 -8.43
C GLU A 912 -43.02 27.47 -8.75
N SER A 913 -42.04 28.29 -9.14
CA SER A 913 -42.26 29.68 -9.54
C SER A 913 -42.49 29.85 -11.05
N GLY A 914 -42.49 28.75 -11.81
CA GLY A 914 -42.58 28.73 -13.27
C GLY A 914 -41.27 29.09 -13.97
N ARG A 915 -40.12 29.06 -13.28
CA ARG A 915 -38.81 29.40 -13.88
C ARG A 915 -38.24 28.18 -14.59
N SER A 916 -37.67 28.37 -15.78
CA SER A 916 -36.92 27.34 -16.51
C SER A 916 -35.45 27.25 -16.05
N PRO A 917 -34.71 26.17 -16.40
CA PRO A 917 -33.27 26.10 -16.14
C PRO A 917 -32.50 27.24 -16.80
N LEU A 918 -32.95 27.68 -17.99
CA LEU A 918 -32.37 28.83 -18.70
C LEU A 918 -32.55 30.14 -17.91
N CYS A 919 -33.69 30.33 -17.23
CA CYS A 919 -33.90 31.46 -16.32
C CYS A 919 -32.91 31.45 -15.15
N MET A 920 -32.57 30.27 -14.60
CA MET A 920 -31.59 30.14 -13.51
C MET A 920 -30.17 30.46 -13.98
N ALA A 921 -29.74 29.87 -15.10
CA ALA A 921 -28.44 30.16 -15.71
C ALA A 921 -28.29 31.65 -16.06
N SER A 922 -29.37 32.26 -16.58
CA SER A 922 -29.40 33.69 -16.94
C SER A 922 -29.34 34.61 -15.72
N ALA A 923 -29.98 34.23 -14.62
CA ALA A 923 -29.93 34.99 -13.37
C ALA A 923 -28.57 34.92 -12.67
N ARG A 924 -27.76 33.89 -12.94
CA ARG A 924 -26.43 33.67 -12.33
C ARG A 924 -25.27 34.01 -13.27
N GLY A 925 -25.54 34.32 -14.54
CA GLY A 925 -24.52 34.74 -15.51
C GLY A 925 -23.74 33.59 -16.14
N HIS A 926 -24.23 32.36 -16.05
CA HIS A 926 -23.54 31.17 -16.53
C HIS A 926 -23.67 31.01 -18.05
N LEU A 927 -22.84 31.75 -18.79
CA LEU A 927 -22.88 31.85 -20.25
C LEU A 927 -22.87 30.48 -20.95
N ARG A 928 -21.90 29.62 -20.61
CA ARG A 928 -21.75 28.31 -21.25
C ARG A 928 -22.93 27.37 -20.98
N ILE A 929 -23.53 27.43 -19.79
CA ILE A 929 -24.75 26.69 -19.47
C ILE A 929 -25.92 27.20 -20.32
N ALA A 930 -26.07 28.52 -20.43
CA ALA A 930 -27.11 29.12 -21.27
C ALA A 930 -26.94 28.71 -22.74
N GLU A 931 -25.71 28.67 -23.26
CA GLU A 931 -25.41 28.15 -24.61
C GLU A 931 -25.83 26.70 -24.78
N THR A 932 -25.46 25.82 -23.83
CA THR A 932 -25.82 24.40 -23.85
C THR A 932 -27.34 24.22 -23.81
N LEU A 933 -28.04 24.88 -22.88
CA LEU A 933 -29.50 24.77 -22.76
C LEU A 933 -30.23 25.26 -24.03
N LEU A 934 -29.78 26.35 -24.64
CA LEU A 934 -30.32 26.83 -25.92
C LEU A 934 -30.02 25.87 -27.08
N GLY A 935 -28.85 25.23 -27.07
CA GLY A 935 -28.49 24.19 -28.03
C GLY A 935 -29.40 22.96 -27.96
N GLU A 936 -29.83 22.59 -26.75
CA GLU A 936 -30.81 21.53 -26.50
C GLU A 936 -32.29 21.99 -26.63
N GLY A 937 -32.53 23.21 -27.09
CA GLY A 937 -33.86 23.69 -27.47
C GLY A 937 -34.67 24.37 -26.36
N ALA A 938 -34.04 24.85 -25.27
CA ALA A 938 -34.72 25.66 -24.25
C ALA A 938 -35.50 26.84 -24.85
N ASP A 939 -36.72 27.10 -24.38
CA ASP A 939 -37.48 28.27 -24.82
C ASP A 939 -36.82 29.56 -24.28
N ILE A 940 -36.23 30.30 -25.22
CA ILE A 940 -35.51 31.54 -24.97
C ILE A 940 -36.39 32.66 -24.40
N ASN A 941 -37.71 32.59 -24.61
CA ASN A 941 -38.67 33.62 -24.22
C ASN A 941 -39.59 33.21 -23.06
N HIS A 942 -39.46 31.97 -22.55
CA HIS A 942 -40.31 31.46 -21.48
C HIS A 942 -40.32 32.40 -20.27
N ALA A 943 -41.51 32.84 -19.87
CA ALA A 943 -41.68 33.77 -18.76
C ALA A 943 -42.20 33.03 -17.53
N ASP A 944 -41.63 33.34 -16.37
CA ASP A 944 -42.11 32.80 -15.11
C ASP A 944 -43.50 33.38 -14.72
N SER A 945 -44.05 32.92 -13.60
CA SER A 945 -45.35 33.38 -13.06
C SER A 945 -45.48 34.89 -12.85
N HIS A 946 -44.37 35.63 -12.85
CA HIS A 946 -44.33 37.08 -12.70
C HIS A 946 -44.02 37.81 -14.03
N GLY A 947 -44.04 37.09 -15.15
CA GLY A 947 -43.70 37.61 -16.47
C GLY A 947 -42.19 37.83 -16.67
N ARG A 948 -41.32 37.22 -15.86
CA ARG A 948 -39.86 37.40 -15.94
C ARG A 948 -39.24 36.27 -16.77
N ASN A 949 -38.70 36.62 -17.92
CA ASN A 949 -38.05 35.68 -18.85
C ASN A 949 -36.51 35.68 -18.70
N PRO A 950 -35.76 34.80 -19.40
CA PRO A 950 -34.29 34.76 -19.32
C PRO A 950 -33.63 36.12 -19.55
N LEU A 951 -34.11 36.88 -20.55
CA LEU A 951 -33.62 38.22 -20.87
C LEU A 951 -33.82 39.20 -19.70
N TRP A 952 -34.98 39.15 -19.04
CA TRP A 952 -35.24 39.95 -17.83
C TRP A 952 -34.24 39.59 -16.73
N ARG A 953 -34.00 38.29 -16.51
CA ARG A 953 -33.13 37.78 -15.44
C ARG A 953 -31.68 38.21 -15.65
N SER A 954 -31.15 38.09 -16.88
CA SER A 954 -29.78 38.48 -17.19
C SER A 954 -29.57 40.00 -17.10
N ILE A 955 -30.55 40.81 -17.52
CA ILE A 955 -30.47 42.27 -17.38
C ILE A 955 -30.55 42.67 -15.90
N HIS A 956 -31.52 42.11 -15.16
CA HIS A 956 -31.71 42.42 -13.75
C HIS A 956 -30.51 42.03 -12.89
N ALA A 957 -29.86 40.91 -13.20
CA ALA A 957 -28.67 40.45 -12.49
C ALA A 957 -27.36 41.12 -12.96
N GLY A 958 -27.38 41.88 -14.06
CA GLY A 958 -26.21 42.59 -14.59
C GLY A 958 -25.22 41.70 -15.34
N HIS A 959 -25.72 40.78 -16.16
CA HIS A 959 -24.91 39.81 -16.92
C HIS A 959 -24.95 40.07 -18.43
N PRO A 960 -24.21 41.09 -18.94
CA PRO A 960 -24.31 41.55 -20.33
C PRO A 960 -23.88 40.49 -21.35
N HIS A 961 -22.99 39.57 -20.98
CA HIS A 961 -22.58 38.47 -21.86
C HIS A 961 -23.72 37.47 -22.12
N VAL A 962 -24.55 37.21 -21.11
CA VAL A 962 -25.75 36.38 -21.29
C VAL A 962 -26.84 37.15 -22.03
N VAL A 963 -26.97 38.46 -21.78
CA VAL A 963 -27.85 39.34 -22.59
C VAL A 963 -27.47 39.27 -24.06
N GLN A 964 -26.18 39.38 -24.39
CA GLN A 964 -25.67 39.26 -25.75
C GLN A 964 -26.06 37.93 -26.38
N LEU A 965 -25.76 36.82 -25.69
CA LEU A 965 -26.08 35.48 -26.18
C LEU A 965 -27.59 35.33 -26.45
N LEU A 966 -28.44 35.74 -25.52
CA LEU A 966 -29.89 35.63 -25.65
C LEU A 966 -30.39 36.43 -26.85
N LEU A 967 -29.92 37.67 -27.03
CA LEU A 967 -30.31 38.50 -28.17
C LEU A 967 -29.78 37.96 -29.50
N ASP A 968 -28.55 37.44 -29.53
CA ASP A 968 -27.96 36.78 -30.72
C ASP A 968 -28.74 35.52 -31.11
N LYS A 969 -29.33 34.83 -30.14
CA LYS A 969 -30.18 33.64 -30.34
C LYS A 969 -31.66 33.97 -30.54
N GLY A 970 -32.03 35.24 -30.67
CA GLY A 970 -33.39 35.66 -31.02
C GLY A 970 -34.35 35.89 -29.86
N ALA A 971 -33.85 36.22 -28.67
CA ALA A 971 -34.70 36.64 -27.55
C ALA A 971 -35.52 37.89 -27.93
N ASN A 972 -36.79 37.92 -27.51
CA ASN A 972 -37.70 39.01 -27.83
C ASN A 972 -37.27 40.31 -27.11
N VAL A 973 -36.69 41.24 -27.87
CA VAL A 973 -36.25 42.55 -27.37
C VAL A 973 -37.43 43.48 -26.99
N HIS A 974 -38.65 43.16 -27.44
CA HIS A 974 -39.86 43.95 -27.22
C HIS A 974 -40.75 43.40 -26.09
N CYS A 975 -40.20 42.58 -25.19
CA CYS A 975 -40.95 42.06 -24.05
C CYS A 975 -41.58 43.19 -23.21
N VAL A 976 -42.81 42.97 -22.75
CA VAL A 976 -43.53 43.90 -21.87
C VAL A 976 -43.64 43.27 -20.49
N TYR A 977 -42.92 43.86 -19.53
CA TYR A 977 -42.94 43.52 -18.11
C TYR A 977 -43.95 44.40 -17.37
N ILE A 978 -44.02 44.23 -16.05
CA ILE A 978 -44.97 44.93 -15.16
C ILE A 978 -44.90 46.47 -15.35
N LYS A 979 -46.07 47.12 -15.46
CA LYS A 979 -46.27 48.57 -15.72
C LYS A 979 -45.78 49.06 -17.09
N GLY A 980 -45.86 48.23 -18.13
CA GLY A 980 -45.38 48.57 -19.47
C GLY A 980 -43.85 48.65 -19.57
N CYS A 981 -43.12 48.17 -18.56
CA CYS A 981 -41.66 48.22 -18.54
C CYS A 981 -41.07 47.28 -19.59
N ARG A 982 -40.24 47.79 -20.50
CA ARG A 982 -39.52 46.98 -21.52
C ARG A 982 -38.06 46.70 -21.12
N PRO A 983 -37.33 45.78 -21.79
CA PRO A 983 -35.92 45.50 -21.50
C PRO A 983 -35.03 46.74 -21.41
N LEU A 984 -35.24 47.72 -22.28
CA LEU A 984 -34.49 48.98 -22.28
C LEU A 984 -34.67 49.79 -20.98
N HIS A 985 -35.92 49.91 -20.50
CA HIS A 985 -36.22 50.53 -19.20
C HIS A 985 -35.61 49.76 -18.03
N LEU A 986 -35.61 48.42 -18.11
CA LEU A 986 -35.07 47.55 -17.07
C LEU A 986 -33.55 47.70 -16.95
N ALA A 987 -32.83 47.75 -18.08
CA ALA A 987 -31.37 47.90 -18.11
C ALA A 987 -30.91 49.19 -17.41
N ILE A 988 -31.63 50.29 -17.63
CA ILE A 988 -31.35 51.58 -17.00
C ILE A 988 -31.66 51.55 -15.49
N ARG A 989 -32.71 50.81 -15.09
CA ARG A 989 -33.12 50.70 -13.68
C ARG A 989 -32.12 49.97 -12.79
N MET A 990 -31.34 49.03 -13.34
CA MET A 990 -30.60 48.06 -12.53
C MET A 990 -29.13 48.45 -12.25
N MET A 991 -28.64 49.56 -12.82
CA MET A 991 -27.32 50.21 -12.64
C MET A 991 -26.08 49.36 -12.97
N ASN A 992 -26.05 48.08 -12.58
CA ASN A 992 -24.97 47.15 -12.87
C ASN A 992 -24.96 46.81 -14.36
N SER A 993 -23.89 47.18 -15.08
CA SER A 993 -23.69 46.91 -16.51
C SER A 993 -24.73 47.54 -17.47
N ALA A 994 -25.45 48.58 -17.00
CA ALA A 994 -26.53 49.23 -17.74
C ALA A 994 -26.09 49.69 -19.14
N GLN A 995 -24.93 50.35 -19.25
CA GLN A 995 -24.42 50.87 -20.53
C GLN A 995 -24.27 49.78 -21.60
N LYS A 996 -23.63 48.65 -21.26
CA LYS A 996 -23.45 47.54 -22.21
C LYS A 996 -24.80 46.92 -22.56
N SER A 997 -25.65 46.63 -21.58
CA SER A 997 -26.97 46.04 -21.85
C SER A 997 -27.86 46.97 -22.68
N VAL A 998 -27.83 48.29 -22.44
CA VAL A 998 -28.53 49.31 -23.24
C VAL A 998 -28.01 49.31 -24.67
N GLN A 999 -26.69 49.35 -24.87
CA GLN A 999 -26.09 49.30 -26.20
C GLN A 999 -26.52 48.04 -26.96
N LEU A 1000 -26.40 46.86 -26.34
CA LEU A 1000 -26.76 45.59 -26.97
C LEU A 1000 -28.25 45.51 -27.33
N LEU A 1001 -29.13 46.03 -26.47
CA LEU A 1001 -30.58 46.08 -26.74
C LEU A 1001 -30.88 46.98 -27.95
N LEU A 1002 -30.25 48.16 -28.04
CA LEU A 1002 -30.44 49.10 -29.15
C LEU A 1002 -29.89 48.54 -30.47
N GLU A 1003 -28.70 47.94 -30.46
CA GLU A 1003 -28.10 47.24 -31.61
C GLU A 1003 -29.01 46.11 -32.14
N LYS A 1004 -29.82 45.52 -31.25
CA LYS A 1004 -30.76 44.43 -31.56
C LYS A 1004 -32.19 44.92 -31.81
N GLY A 1005 -32.37 46.21 -32.08
CA GLY A 1005 -33.63 46.79 -32.53
C GLY A 1005 -34.62 47.13 -31.41
N ALA A 1006 -34.16 47.33 -30.17
CA ALA A 1006 -35.02 47.87 -29.12
C ALA A 1006 -35.58 49.24 -29.54
N ASP A 1007 -36.89 49.41 -29.40
CA ASP A 1007 -37.56 50.69 -29.60
C ASP A 1007 -37.08 51.70 -28.55
N VAL A 1008 -36.24 52.63 -28.98
CA VAL A 1008 -35.60 53.66 -28.13
C VAL A 1008 -36.63 54.59 -27.47
N ASN A 1009 -37.77 54.79 -28.12
CA ASN A 1009 -38.84 55.70 -27.69
C ASN A 1009 -40.00 54.97 -27.01
N CYS A 1010 -39.82 53.69 -26.66
CA CYS A 1010 -40.86 52.93 -26.00
C CYS A 1010 -41.31 53.58 -24.68
N GLN A 1011 -42.62 53.55 -24.42
CA GLN A 1011 -43.23 54.15 -23.24
C GLN A 1011 -43.76 53.09 -22.28
N GLN A 1012 -43.56 53.33 -20.98
CA GLN A 1012 -44.26 52.62 -19.90
C GLN A 1012 -45.72 53.10 -19.80
N ASP A 1013 -46.54 52.45 -18.98
CA ASP A 1013 -47.98 52.77 -18.83
C ASP A 1013 -48.25 54.23 -18.37
N ASN A 1014 -47.25 54.89 -17.79
CA ASN A 1014 -47.30 56.30 -17.38
C ASN A 1014 -46.74 57.28 -18.43
N GLY A 1015 -46.40 56.80 -19.63
CA GLY A 1015 -45.76 57.57 -20.71
C GLY A 1015 -44.24 57.72 -20.58
N MET A 1016 -43.62 57.19 -19.51
CA MET A 1016 -42.18 57.38 -19.26
C MET A 1016 -41.35 56.56 -20.25
N THR A 1017 -40.31 57.17 -20.82
CA THR A 1017 -39.38 56.52 -21.76
C THR A 1017 -38.05 56.14 -21.09
N ALA A 1018 -37.22 55.39 -21.80
CA ALA A 1018 -35.85 55.08 -21.39
C ALA A 1018 -35.01 56.35 -21.14
N LEU A 1019 -35.17 57.37 -21.99
CA LEU A 1019 -34.45 58.65 -21.88
C LEU A 1019 -34.84 59.42 -20.60
N HIS A 1020 -36.12 59.40 -20.21
CA HIS A 1020 -36.56 59.96 -18.93
C HIS A 1020 -35.89 59.29 -17.72
N LEU A 1021 -35.81 57.96 -17.74
CA LEU A 1021 -35.18 57.20 -16.64
C LEU A 1021 -33.68 57.48 -16.54
N ALA A 1022 -32.99 57.59 -17.68
CA ALA A 1022 -31.56 57.91 -17.71
C ALA A 1022 -31.30 59.34 -17.21
N ALA A 1023 -32.12 60.31 -17.65
CA ALA A 1023 -32.03 61.70 -17.23
C ALA A 1023 -32.33 61.89 -15.73
N GLN A 1024 -33.39 61.26 -15.20
CA GLN A 1024 -33.74 61.27 -13.78
C GLN A 1024 -32.60 60.75 -12.87
N ARG A 1025 -31.73 59.92 -13.41
CA ARG A 1025 -30.62 59.28 -12.68
C ARG A 1025 -29.26 59.92 -12.94
N GLY A 1026 -29.16 60.90 -13.84
CA GLY A 1026 -27.90 61.54 -14.20
C GLY A 1026 -26.93 60.64 -14.97
N GLU A 1027 -27.42 59.59 -15.65
CA GLU A 1027 -26.57 58.62 -16.37
C GLU A 1027 -26.16 59.17 -17.75
N HIS A 1028 -25.22 60.13 -17.75
CA HIS A 1028 -24.79 60.87 -18.94
C HIS A 1028 -24.48 59.98 -20.15
N SER A 1029 -23.67 58.93 -19.96
CA SER A 1029 -23.27 58.01 -21.03
C SER A 1029 -24.46 57.25 -21.65
N VAL A 1030 -25.45 56.89 -20.83
CA VAL A 1030 -26.67 56.23 -21.29
C VAL A 1030 -27.56 57.22 -22.05
N VAL A 1031 -27.69 58.46 -21.57
CA VAL A 1031 -28.40 59.54 -22.25
C VAL A 1031 -27.81 59.78 -23.64
N GLU A 1032 -26.48 59.89 -23.74
CA GLU A 1032 -25.81 60.07 -25.02
C GLU A 1032 -26.04 58.87 -25.96
N THR A 1033 -25.94 57.65 -25.44
CA THR A 1033 -26.18 56.43 -26.22
C THR A 1033 -27.62 56.37 -26.76
N LEU A 1034 -28.62 56.72 -25.94
CA LEU A 1034 -30.03 56.77 -26.36
C LEU A 1034 -30.27 57.84 -27.43
N LEU A 1035 -29.73 59.05 -27.27
CA LEU A 1035 -29.85 60.14 -28.25
C LEU A 1035 -29.22 59.77 -29.60
N ARG A 1036 -28.03 59.15 -29.59
CA ARG A 1036 -27.38 58.64 -30.82
C ARG A 1036 -28.23 57.61 -31.57
N HIS A 1037 -29.09 56.87 -30.86
CA HIS A 1037 -30.01 55.89 -31.46
C HIS A 1037 -31.41 56.47 -31.74
N GLY A 1038 -31.58 57.80 -31.73
CA GLY A 1038 -32.83 58.47 -32.12
C GLY A 1038 -33.86 58.60 -31.01
N ALA A 1039 -33.44 58.63 -29.73
CA ALA A 1039 -34.34 58.96 -28.63
C ALA A 1039 -34.90 60.39 -28.78
N ASP A 1040 -36.21 60.55 -28.70
CA ASP A 1040 -36.88 61.85 -28.74
C ASP A 1040 -36.86 62.51 -27.34
N PRO A 1041 -36.11 63.61 -27.15
CA PRO A 1041 -36.02 64.30 -25.86
C PRO A 1041 -37.28 65.08 -25.46
N ASN A 1042 -38.22 65.27 -26.39
CA ASN A 1042 -39.41 66.11 -26.21
C ASN A 1042 -40.66 65.32 -25.83
N LEU A 1043 -40.58 63.98 -25.81
CA LEU A 1043 -41.67 63.16 -25.29
C LEU A 1043 -41.94 63.55 -23.83
N GLY A 1044 -43.20 63.87 -23.54
CA GLY A 1044 -43.66 64.13 -22.18
C GLY A 1044 -44.27 62.89 -21.54
N TYR A 1045 -43.99 62.66 -20.26
CA TYR A 1045 -44.75 61.72 -19.43
C TYR A 1045 -45.51 62.47 -18.33
N LYS A 1046 -46.32 61.76 -17.50
CA LYS A 1046 -47.19 62.31 -16.42
C LYS A 1046 -46.88 63.76 -16.01
N HIS A 1047 -47.87 64.65 -16.19
CA HIS A 1047 -47.77 66.11 -15.94
C HIS A 1047 -46.87 66.89 -16.90
N GLY A 1048 -46.62 66.37 -18.12
CA GLY A 1048 -45.83 67.06 -19.14
C GLY A 1048 -44.32 67.08 -18.86
N LYS A 1049 -43.85 66.22 -17.94
CA LYS A 1049 -42.44 66.11 -17.60
C LYS A 1049 -41.66 65.55 -18.77
N THR A 1050 -40.61 66.25 -19.20
CA THR A 1050 -39.67 65.84 -20.26
C THR A 1050 -38.38 65.30 -19.67
N ALA A 1051 -37.53 64.64 -20.48
CA ALA A 1051 -36.22 64.17 -20.04
C ALA A 1051 -35.34 65.33 -19.53
N LEU A 1052 -35.43 66.50 -20.17
CA LEU A 1052 -34.73 67.71 -19.73
C LEU A 1052 -35.18 68.17 -18.34
N SER A 1053 -36.49 68.12 -18.05
CA SER A 1053 -37.01 68.49 -16.73
C SER A 1053 -36.54 67.54 -15.61
N GLU A 1054 -36.40 66.24 -15.90
CA GLU A 1054 -35.90 65.25 -14.94
C GLU A 1054 -34.38 65.37 -14.72
N ALA A 1055 -33.60 65.68 -15.76
CA ALA A 1055 -32.16 65.96 -15.61
C ALA A 1055 -31.90 67.22 -14.75
N ILE A 1056 -32.72 68.26 -14.90
CA ILE A 1056 -32.64 69.48 -14.10
C ILE A 1056 -32.98 69.18 -12.64
N ASN A 1057 -34.06 68.43 -12.37
CA ASN A 1057 -34.39 68.00 -11.00
C ASN A 1057 -33.26 67.18 -10.37
N HIS A 1058 -32.70 66.23 -11.11
CA HIS A 1058 -31.57 65.43 -10.63
C HIS A 1058 -30.34 66.30 -10.28
N ALA A 1059 -30.04 67.29 -11.12
CA ALA A 1059 -28.94 68.24 -10.90
C ALA A 1059 -29.12 69.11 -9.64
N VAL A 1060 -30.38 69.39 -9.25
CA VAL A 1060 -30.70 70.10 -8.01
C VAL A 1060 -30.55 69.20 -6.78
N GLU A 1061 -30.90 67.93 -6.91
CA GLU A 1061 -30.83 66.95 -5.82
C GLU A 1061 -29.41 66.39 -5.59
N SER A 1062 -28.57 66.31 -6.64
CA SER A 1062 -27.22 65.74 -6.62
C SER A 1062 -26.18 66.76 -7.11
N TYR A 1063 -25.23 67.16 -6.24
CA TYR A 1063 -24.18 68.18 -6.47
C TYR A 1063 -23.51 68.19 -7.89
N PRO A 1064 -23.06 69.36 -8.41
CA PRO A 1064 -23.36 69.82 -9.78
C PRO A 1064 -22.58 69.22 -10.96
N HIS A 1065 -21.40 68.62 -10.77
CA HIS A 1065 -20.43 68.52 -11.86
C HIS A 1065 -20.80 67.53 -12.98
N HIS A 1066 -21.45 66.39 -12.68
CA HIS A 1066 -21.82 65.39 -13.71
C HIS A 1066 -23.21 65.64 -14.33
N SER A 1067 -24.05 66.44 -13.66
CA SER A 1067 -25.43 66.70 -14.05
C SER A 1067 -25.53 67.73 -15.19
N GLN A 1068 -24.56 68.64 -15.29
CA GLN A 1068 -24.48 69.66 -16.35
C GLN A 1068 -24.27 69.03 -17.74
N GLU A 1069 -23.39 68.04 -17.86
CA GLU A 1069 -23.09 67.37 -19.13
C GLU A 1069 -24.30 66.61 -19.70
N THR A 1070 -25.13 66.04 -18.82
CA THR A 1070 -26.39 65.39 -19.18
C THR A 1070 -27.41 66.39 -19.73
N ILE A 1071 -27.56 67.54 -19.06
CA ILE A 1071 -28.44 68.63 -19.52
C ILE A 1071 -27.97 69.16 -20.88
N LEU A 1072 -26.66 69.41 -21.04
CA LEU A 1072 -26.09 69.86 -22.31
C LEU A 1072 -26.30 68.85 -23.44
N SER A 1073 -26.19 67.55 -23.16
CA SER A 1073 -26.41 66.50 -24.17
C SER A 1073 -27.86 66.42 -24.62
N LEU A 1074 -28.82 66.58 -23.70
CA LEU A 1074 -30.24 66.63 -24.05
C LEU A 1074 -30.57 67.83 -24.94
N VAL A 1075 -30.03 69.02 -24.62
CA VAL A 1075 -30.24 70.23 -25.44
C VAL A 1075 -29.58 70.07 -26.81
N ARG A 1076 -28.34 69.55 -26.89
CA ARG A 1076 -27.68 69.22 -28.17
C ARG A 1076 -28.46 68.19 -28.98
N GLY A 1077 -29.14 67.26 -28.31
CA GLY A 1077 -30.02 66.26 -28.90
C GLY A 1077 -31.39 66.79 -29.35
N GLY A 1078 -31.65 68.10 -29.24
CA GLY A 1078 -32.90 68.73 -29.72
C GLY A 1078 -33.99 68.91 -28.65
N ALA A 1079 -33.65 68.90 -27.36
CA ALA A 1079 -34.62 69.17 -26.29
C ALA A 1079 -35.14 70.61 -26.34
N GLU A 1080 -36.46 70.78 -26.38
CA GLU A 1080 -37.15 72.07 -26.41
C GLU A 1080 -37.08 72.77 -25.04
N LEU A 1081 -36.63 74.03 -25.06
CA LEU A 1081 -36.48 74.87 -23.87
C LEU A 1081 -37.77 75.61 -23.48
N ASP A 1082 -38.76 75.64 -24.36
CA ASP A 1082 -40.03 76.35 -24.19
C ASP A 1082 -41.12 75.46 -23.56
N THR A 1083 -40.77 74.20 -23.24
CA THR A 1083 -41.68 73.28 -22.59
C THR A 1083 -41.95 73.71 -21.13
N PRO A 1084 -43.19 73.63 -20.64
CA PRO A 1084 -43.50 74.03 -19.27
C PRO A 1084 -42.89 73.03 -18.28
N SER A 1085 -42.21 73.57 -17.25
CA SER A 1085 -41.70 72.83 -16.11
C SER A 1085 -42.84 72.22 -15.28
N PRO A 1086 -42.54 71.32 -14.32
CA PRO A 1086 -43.55 70.82 -13.38
C PRO A 1086 -44.29 71.92 -12.60
N GLU A 1087 -43.73 73.13 -12.52
CA GLU A 1087 -44.31 74.32 -11.89
C GLU A 1087 -45.02 75.26 -12.88
N GLY A 1088 -45.10 74.90 -14.17
CA GLY A 1088 -45.73 75.70 -15.21
C GLY A 1088 -44.90 76.89 -15.73
N LEU A 1089 -43.60 76.93 -15.41
CA LEU A 1089 -42.66 77.93 -15.91
C LEU A 1089 -41.90 77.40 -17.13
N ASP A 1090 -41.51 78.23 -18.10
CA ASP A 1090 -40.58 77.78 -19.15
C ASP A 1090 -39.25 77.31 -18.52
N ILE A 1091 -38.53 76.39 -19.18
CA ILE A 1091 -37.34 75.74 -18.59
C ILE A 1091 -36.23 76.76 -18.27
N ARG A 1092 -36.12 77.85 -19.03
CA ARG A 1092 -35.11 78.90 -18.79
C ARG A 1092 -35.41 79.70 -17.52
N ALA A 1093 -36.65 80.14 -17.37
CA ALA A 1093 -37.14 80.85 -16.18
C ALA A 1093 -37.09 79.94 -14.94
N TRP A 1094 -37.39 78.66 -15.12
CA TRP A 1094 -37.31 77.66 -14.07
C TRP A 1094 -35.85 77.41 -13.64
N ALA A 1095 -34.92 77.22 -14.58
CA ALA A 1095 -33.49 77.07 -14.29
C ALA A 1095 -32.90 78.32 -13.61
N LEU A 1096 -33.29 79.53 -14.03
CA LEU A 1096 -32.89 80.78 -13.38
C LEU A 1096 -33.37 80.87 -11.92
N ARG A 1097 -34.61 80.43 -11.67
CA ARG A 1097 -35.18 80.38 -10.33
C ARG A 1097 -34.46 79.36 -9.44
N LEU A 1098 -34.13 78.20 -9.99
CA LEU A 1098 -33.35 77.17 -9.28
C LEU A 1098 -31.95 77.66 -8.94
N GLU A 1099 -31.26 78.37 -9.85
CA GLU A 1099 -29.95 78.98 -9.59
C GLU A 1099 -30.00 80.03 -8.47
N LYS A 1100 -31.09 80.79 -8.37
CA LYS A 1100 -31.30 81.74 -7.25
C LYS A 1100 -31.51 81.04 -5.91
N ASN A 1101 -32.22 79.91 -5.92
CA ASN A 1101 -32.50 79.14 -4.72
C ASN A 1101 -31.29 78.28 -4.29
N HIS A 1102 -30.44 77.90 -5.25
CA HIS A 1102 -29.27 77.06 -5.05
C HIS A 1102 -28.07 77.65 -5.84
N PRO A 1103 -27.37 78.66 -5.27
CA PRO A 1103 -26.29 79.33 -5.98
C PRO A 1103 -25.10 78.39 -6.22
N GLY A 1104 -24.67 78.26 -7.49
CA GLY A 1104 -23.49 77.49 -7.89
C GLY A 1104 -23.78 76.16 -8.58
N ILE A 1105 -25.04 75.86 -8.93
CA ILE A 1105 -25.39 74.66 -9.72
C ILE A 1105 -25.07 74.86 -11.21
N GLY A 1106 -25.03 76.10 -11.71
CA GLY A 1106 -24.56 76.46 -13.06
C GLY A 1106 -25.44 75.96 -14.22
N ILE A 1107 -26.70 75.58 -13.96
CA ILE A 1107 -27.64 75.06 -14.98
C ILE A 1107 -28.05 76.18 -15.94
N HIS A 1108 -28.41 77.35 -15.39
CA HIS A 1108 -28.85 78.48 -16.19
C HIS A 1108 -27.74 78.99 -17.12
N GLN A 1109 -26.50 79.02 -16.65
CA GLN A 1109 -25.33 79.38 -17.47
C GLN A 1109 -25.09 78.36 -18.61
N SER A 1110 -25.24 77.07 -18.31
CA SER A 1110 -25.09 75.99 -19.29
C SER A 1110 -26.14 76.06 -20.41
N LEU A 1111 -27.39 76.39 -20.07
CA LEU A 1111 -28.47 76.57 -21.05
C LEU A 1111 -28.27 77.82 -21.94
N LEU A 1112 -27.69 78.90 -21.40
CA LEU A 1112 -27.35 80.10 -22.17
C LEU A 1112 -26.23 79.83 -23.19
N ALA A 1113 -25.19 79.10 -22.78
CA ALA A 1113 -24.04 78.79 -23.64
C ALA A 1113 -24.40 78.01 -24.92
N VAL A 1114 -25.47 77.20 -24.89
CA VAL A 1114 -25.93 76.46 -26.08
C VAL A 1114 -26.71 77.36 -27.05
N SER A 1115 -27.42 78.38 -26.55
CA SER A 1115 -28.20 79.31 -27.38
C SER A 1115 -27.33 80.25 -28.22
N GLU A 1116 -26.11 80.56 -27.74
CA GLU A 1116 -25.13 81.37 -28.49
C GLU A 1116 -24.38 80.54 -29.55
N GLY A 1117 -24.34 79.20 -29.41
CA GLY A 1117 -23.74 78.27 -30.38
C GLY A 1117 -24.67 77.89 -31.54
N SER A 1118 -25.99 78.08 -31.42
CA SER A 1118 -26.98 77.75 -32.47
C SER A 1118 -27.10 78.80 -33.60
N GLN A 1119 -26.18 79.77 -33.69
CA GLN A 1119 -26.08 80.68 -34.85
C GLN A 1119 -24.82 80.49 -35.72
N SER A 1120 -24.04 79.42 -35.53
CA SER A 1120 -23.01 79.03 -36.49
C SER A 1120 -22.89 77.51 -36.57
N GLU A 1121 -22.91 77.00 -37.81
CA GLU A 1121 -22.76 75.58 -38.20
C GLU A 1121 -24.06 74.77 -38.35
N SER A 1122 -24.79 75.10 -39.42
CA SER A 1122 -25.32 74.08 -40.30
C SER A 1122 -24.16 73.32 -40.98
N VAL A 1123 -23.77 72.17 -40.46
CA VAL A 1123 -23.02 71.15 -41.22
C VAL A 1123 -23.53 69.76 -40.85
N ASP A 1124 -23.95 69.05 -41.89
CA ASP A 1124 -24.46 67.68 -41.99
C ASP A 1124 -23.98 66.65 -40.96
N ILE A 1125 -24.94 65.99 -40.30
CA ILE A 1125 -24.84 64.56 -39.99
C ILE A 1125 -26.13 63.88 -40.50
N MET A 1126 -26.19 63.74 -41.83
CA MET A 1126 -27.02 62.78 -42.55
C MET A 1126 -26.09 62.00 -43.48
N ALA A 1127 -25.53 60.89 -43.00
CA ALA A 1127 -25.08 59.72 -43.76
C ALA A 1127 -24.22 58.81 -42.87
N GLY A 1128 -24.62 57.55 -42.72
CA GLY A 1128 -23.84 56.48 -42.08
C GLY A 1128 -24.69 55.54 -41.27
#